data_AF-A0A366H5P2-F1
#
_entry.id   AF-A0A366H5P2-F1
#
_cell.length_a   1.000
_cell.length_b   1.000
_cell.length_c   1.000
_cell.angle_alpha   90.00
_cell.angle_beta   90.00
_cell.angle_gamma   90.00
#
_symmetry.space_group_name_H-M   'P 1'
#
loop_
_entity.id
_entity.type
_entity.pdbx_description
1 polymer ?
#
loop_
_entity_poly.entity_id
_entity_poly.type
_entity_poly.pdbx_seq_one_letter_code
_entity_poly.pdbx_strand_id
1 'polypeptide(L)'
;MLPTLPLMSAPAANTLQLQLHPQQSNRAGTGVTSSPVPGDVGVLTLEGSALQHGLVPVTLLRESCPPEPERVLRKLGRVPTTSDPWLPVSTVGPLLVMAHCNPRASDFWGVPHALVVRVLITREQYAQTREDFVQRCQRMPIPQANSLERLEIPRFSDGEMGAAFEWLLRHYPYDEADRIRLSGLYEEMRSKKENPLVSDFNAIQRNLGVALRYLVGDGRTYVFNAQEAPRQDMFPHHLLERHNVFPLYTGRQCIYLLSESQDNYAFEDEWHSLGNHTARVIYVLADPSSIREAIARAASSFNPEAVGQVDTKLAVADDDNIVEISAEDMARINPQSPNHTAEELVQWAIFTAIRCRASDLHLEKFYNMTRFRARIDGSLKVILTASEDLLPRFVAMVKNYSSMSQTRQEAQDGRFSVRVGTRRLDVRVAAVPTRRDFQKVIMRFLDKQDGVRRLSDFNLTQRQTDIFHRVMRRDQGLVLVTGPTGSGKTTTLYALLNSVNEVDVNIQTIEDPIEYEVEGINQTQTNPTYDLTFANGLRALLRADPDIILIGESRDTETAQAAVNASLTGHLVLTTLHANDSIRAVSRLLSMGVEKYLVADSLALSQAQRLVRRLCGYCKRPTAAPMELQEHLYRQGVISVPMTQPIHEKVGCSECHGTGYSGRVALMELCETTDELRDLIEQGAPQSAMRAAALKNGFRTLYQEGLNQVISGNTTIEEIRCLAYTAV
;
A
#
# COMPACT_ATOMS: atom_id res chain seq x y z
N MET A 1 -36.67 -21.02 -73.39
CA MET A 1 -35.50 -20.86 -74.28
C MET A 1 -34.29 -20.55 -73.41
N LEU A 2 -33.16 -21.15 -73.78
CA LEU A 2 -31.81 -21.12 -73.21
C LEU A 2 -31.44 -22.19 -72.16
N PRO A 3 -30.26 -22.84 -72.32
CA PRO A 3 -29.88 -24.09 -71.67
C PRO A 3 -28.71 -23.93 -70.65
N THR A 4 -28.31 -25.09 -70.13
CA THR A 4 -27.37 -25.46 -69.06
C THR A 4 -25.86 -25.16 -69.23
N LEU A 5 -25.16 -25.06 -68.08
CA LEU A 5 -23.78 -25.52 -67.68
C LEU A 5 -22.85 -24.41 -67.12
N PRO A 6 -21.82 -24.71 -66.28
CA PRO A 6 -21.77 -25.59 -65.10
C PRO A 6 -21.04 -24.96 -63.87
N LEU A 7 -21.09 -25.66 -62.73
CA LEU A 7 -20.30 -25.43 -61.51
C LEU A 7 -18.80 -25.31 -61.79
N MET A 8 -18.16 -24.27 -61.23
CA MET A 8 -16.73 -24.27 -60.92
C MET A 8 -16.49 -23.91 -59.46
N SER A 9 -15.69 -24.76 -58.83
CA SER A 9 -15.21 -24.81 -57.45
C SER A 9 -14.55 -23.53 -56.97
N ALA A 10 -14.88 -23.13 -55.73
CA ALA A 10 -14.14 -22.13 -54.96
C ALA A 10 -12.72 -22.64 -54.63
N PRO A 11 -11.67 -21.82 -54.79
CA PRO A 11 -10.35 -22.17 -54.29
C PRO A 11 -10.26 -21.93 -52.78
N ALA A 12 -9.60 -22.88 -52.11
CA ALA A 12 -9.43 -22.97 -50.68
C ALA A 12 -8.80 -21.73 -50.04
N ALA A 13 -9.33 -21.36 -48.88
CA ALA A 13 -8.70 -20.41 -47.96
C ALA A 13 -7.37 -21.00 -47.45
N ASN A 14 -6.26 -20.44 -47.92
CA ASN A 14 -4.95 -20.65 -47.29
C ASN A 14 -4.86 -19.80 -46.03
N THR A 15 -5.16 -20.44 -44.89
CA THR A 15 -4.91 -19.92 -43.55
C THR A 15 -3.39 -19.84 -43.34
N LEU A 16 -2.80 -18.66 -43.54
CA LEU A 16 -1.44 -18.37 -43.11
C LEU A 16 -1.41 -18.27 -41.58
N GLN A 17 -1.09 -19.39 -40.93
CA GLN A 17 -0.78 -19.46 -39.50
C GLN A 17 0.51 -18.66 -39.21
N LEU A 18 0.47 -17.79 -38.20
CA LEU A 18 1.64 -17.13 -37.63
C LEU A 18 2.68 -18.17 -37.20
N GLN A 19 3.77 -18.35 -37.95
CA GLN A 19 4.95 -19.06 -37.49
C GLN A 19 5.94 -18.06 -36.86
N LEU A 20 5.94 -18.00 -35.53
CA LEU A 20 7.00 -17.39 -34.74
C LEU A 20 7.60 -18.51 -33.88
N HIS A 21 8.79 -19.01 -34.25
CA HIS A 21 9.52 -20.02 -33.50
C HIS A 21 10.43 -19.38 -32.45
N PRO A 22 10.43 -19.84 -31.19
CA PRO A 22 11.51 -19.61 -30.24
C PRO A 22 12.59 -20.69 -30.45
N GLN A 23 13.83 -20.30 -30.79
CA GLN A 23 14.94 -21.25 -30.84
C GLN A 23 15.39 -21.61 -29.42
N GLN A 24 15.17 -22.87 -29.04
CA GLN A 24 15.85 -23.54 -27.94
C GLN A 24 17.25 -23.97 -28.43
N SER A 25 18.31 -23.62 -27.70
CA SER A 25 19.63 -24.23 -27.88
C SER A 25 20.05 -24.93 -26.59
N ASN A 26 20.21 -26.25 -26.64
CA ASN A 26 20.79 -27.04 -25.55
C ASN A 26 21.94 -27.93 -26.07
N ARG A 27 23.11 -27.73 -25.42
CA ARG A 27 24.22 -28.65 -25.11
C ARG A 27 25.19 -29.23 -26.18
N ALA A 28 26.46 -28.84 -25.95
CA ALA A 28 27.64 -29.67 -25.62
C ALA A 28 28.77 -29.82 -26.67
N GLY A 29 29.98 -29.44 -26.24
CA GLY A 29 31.27 -29.72 -26.89
C GLY A 29 32.43 -29.14 -26.08
N THR A 30 33.22 -30.00 -25.45
CA THR A 30 34.38 -29.75 -24.59
C THR A 30 35.59 -29.16 -25.31
N GLY A 31 36.33 -28.25 -24.67
CA GLY A 31 37.66 -27.82 -25.13
C GLY A 31 38.29 -26.75 -24.24
N VAL A 32 39.21 -27.15 -23.37
CA VAL A 32 40.07 -26.27 -22.57
C VAL A 32 41.11 -25.63 -23.48
N THR A 33 41.19 -24.29 -23.53
CA THR A 33 42.44 -23.50 -23.57
C THR A 33 42.14 -22.01 -23.39
N SER A 34 42.79 -21.42 -22.38
CA SER A 34 42.81 -20.00 -22.04
C SER A 34 43.74 -19.20 -22.95
N SER A 35 43.27 -18.10 -23.55
CA SER A 35 44.04 -16.91 -24.01
C SER A 35 43.07 -15.82 -24.53
N PRO A 36 43.42 -14.51 -24.50
CA PRO A 36 42.51 -13.43 -24.17
C PRO A 36 41.64 -12.95 -25.33
N VAL A 37 40.41 -12.51 -25.00
CA VAL A 37 39.52 -11.82 -25.94
C VAL A 37 40.11 -10.44 -26.27
N PRO A 38 40.33 -10.09 -27.56
CA PRO A 38 40.76 -8.76 -27.95
C PRO A 38 39.55 -7.83 -28.13
N GLY A 39 39.62 -6.66 -27.48
CA GLY A 39 39.01 -5.41 -27.98
C GLY A 39 37.50 -5.27 -27.84
N ASP A 40 37.09 -4.62 -26.77
CA ASP A 40 35.78 -4.01 -26.54
C ASP A 40 35.50 -2.94 -27.62
N VAL A 41 34.84 -3.33 -28.72
CA VAL A 41 34.32 -2.39 -29.73
C VAL A 41 32.87 -2.08 -29.40
N GLY A 42 32.71 -1.13 -28.46
CA GLY A 42 31.66 -0.12 -28.41
C GLY A 42 30.20 -0.57 -28.59
N VAL A 43 29.66 -1.36 -27.66
CA VAL A 43 28.20 -1.39 -27.48
C VAL A 43 27.80 -0.04 -26.85
N LEU A 44 27.22 0.86 -27.65
CA LEU A 44 26.66 2.11 -27.14
C LEU A 44 25.65 1.79 -26.02
N THR A 45 25.77 2.47 -24.89
CA THR A 45 24.80 2.36 -23.78
C THR A 45 23.42 2.83 -24.25
N LEU A 46 22.35 2.41 -23.56
CA LEU A 46 20.98 2.87 -23.86
C LEU A 46 20.91 4.40 -23.92
N GLU A 47 21.55 5.06 -22.95
CA GLU A 47 21.73 6.52 -22.89
C GLU A 47 22.47 7.06 -24.13
N GLY A 48 23.61 6.46 -24.51
CA GLY A 48 24.38 6.91 -25.67
C GLY A 48 23.61 6.77 -26.99
N SER A 49 22.88 5.67 -27.16
CA SER A 49 22.00 5.46 -28.32
C SER A 49 20.83 6.45 -28.35
N ALA A 50 20.23 6.75 -27.19
CA ALA A 50 19.13 7.70 -27.09
C ALA A 50 19.57 9.12 -27.46
N LEU A 51 20.74 9.55 -26.97
CA LEU A 51 21.33 10.85 -27.31
C LEU A 51 21.66 10.96 -28.79
N GLN A 52 22.29 9.93 -29.38
CA GLN A 52 22.68 9.94 -30.79
C GLN A 52 21.49 10.04 -31.74
N HIS A 53 20.36 9.43 -31.37
CA HIS A 53 19.17 9.35 -32.21
C HIS A 53 18.07 10.35 -31.84
N GLY A 54 18.29 11.19 -30.83
CA GLY A 54 17.29 12.13 -30.34
C GLY A 54 16.03 11.42 -29.86
N LEU A 55 16.20 10.42 -29.00
CA LEU A 55 15.12 9.63 -28.39
C LEU A 55 15.19 9.69 -26.87
N VAL A 56 14.11 9.27 -26.22
CA VAL A 56 14.01 9.21 -24.76
C VAL A 56 14.24 7.77 -24.29
N PRO A 57 15.24 7.50 -23.45
CA PRO A 57 15.42 6.20 -22.82
C PRO A 57 14.40 6.05 -21.68
N VAL A 58 13.80 4.87 -21.55
CA VAL A 58 12.78 4.58 -20.53
C VAL A 58 13.01 3.20 -19.93
N THR A 59 12.80 3.09 -18.62
CA THR A 59 12.65 1.80 -17.94
C THR A 59 11.16 1.54 -17.75
N LEU A 60 10.61 0.56 -18.48
CA LEU A 60 9.19 0.21 -18.38
C LEU A 60 8.82 -0.28 -16.97
N LEU A 61 7.66 0.14 -16.47
CA LEU A 61 7.09 -0.31 -15.18
C LEU A 61 6.62 -1.77 -15.21
N ARG A 62 6.31 -2.29 -16.40
CA ARG A 62 5.73 -3.62 -16.62
C ARG A 62 6.44 -4.27 -17.79
N GLU A 63 6.59 -5.58 -17.71
CA GLU A 63 7.17 -6.37 -18.80
C GLU A 63 6.12 -6.69 -19.90
N SER A 64 4.83 -6.52 -19.63
CA SER A 64 3.73 -6.72 -20.58
C SER A 64 3.14 -5.40 -21.12
N CYS A 65 2.68 -5.42 -22.38
CA CYS A 65 2.03 -4.26 -23.01
C CYS A 65 0.66 -3.95 -22.34
N PRO A 66 0.39 -2.71 -21.87
CA PRO A 66 -0.87 -2.40 -21.22
C PRO A 66 -2.10 -2.49 -22.16
N PRO A 67 -3.33 -2.75 -21.64
CA PRO A 67 -4.52 -2.92 -22.48
C PRO A 67 -4.92 -1.66 -23.28
N GLU A 68 -4.70 -0.47 -22.73
CA GLU A 68 -5.05 0.80 -23.39
C GLU A 68 -4.25 1.06 -24.69
N PRO A 69 -2.91 1.06 -24.68
CA PRO A 69 -2.12 1.25 -25.90
C PRO A 69 -2.33 0.11 -26.91
N GLU A 70 -2.64 -1.12 -26.46
CA GLU A 70 -3.06 -2.19 -27.36
C GLU A 70 -4.40 -1.86 -28.07
N ARG A 71 -5.40 -1.38 -27.33
CA ARG A 71 -6.70 -0.98 -27.91
C ARG A 71 -6.52 0.15 -28.93
N VAL A 72 -5.67 1.12 -28.63
CA VAL A 72 -5.34 2.22 -29.56
C VAL A 72 -4.63 1.69 -30.80
N LEU A 73 -3.65 0.80 -30.64
CA LEU A 73 -2.96 0.16 -31.78
C LEU A 73 -3.95 -0.60 -32.68
N ARG A 74 -4.94 -1.28 -32.10
CA ARG A 74 -5.97 -1.99 -32.88
C ARG A 74 -6.90 -1.06 -33.65
N LYS A 75 -7.12 0.16 -33.15
CA LYS A 75 -7.87 1.21 -33.87
C LYS A 75 -7.02 1.87 -34.97
N LEU A 76 -5.72 2.06 -34.73
CA LEU A 76 -4.85 2.89 -35.57
C LEU A 76 -3.88 2.13 -36.46
N GLY A 77 -3.76 0.81 -36.31
CA GLY A 77 -2.68 0.03 -36.89
C GLY A 77 -3.14 -1.20 -37.64
N ARG A 78 -2.16 -1.92 -38.17
CA ARG A 78 -2.26 -3.16 -38.94
C ARG A 78 -1.19 -4.16 -38.51
N VAL A 79 -1.34 -5.40 -38.96
CA VAL A 79 -0.29 -6.43 -38.84
C VAL A 79 1.05 -5.90 -39.38
N PRO A 80 2.17 -6.11 -38.69
CA PRO A 80 3.47 -5.58 -39.08
C PRO A 80 4.04 -6.39 -40.24
N THR A 81 4.85 -5.72 -41.04
CA THR A 81 5.58 -6.29 -42.19
C THR A 81 6.98 -6.80 -41.82
N THR A 82 7.49 -6.40 -40.65
CA THR A 82 8.80 -6.84 -40.13
C THR A 82 8.66 -7.80 -38.95
N SER A 83 9.71 -8.57 -38.68
CA SER A 83 9.78 -9.47 -37.52
C SER A 83 10.03 -8.74 -36.20
N ASP A 84 10.57 -7.52 -36.24
CA ASP A 84 10.96 -6.67 -35.10
C ASP A 84 10.26 -5.31 -35.14
N PRO A 85 8.92 -5.25 -35.04
CA PRO A 85 8.22 -3.98 -35.02
C PRO A 85 8.41 -3.25 -33.68
N TRP A 86 8.15 -1.95 -33.67
CA TRP A 86 8.04 -1.16 -32.45
C TRP A 86 6.85 -1.63 -31.59
N LEU A 87 6.97 -1.65 -30.26
CA LEU A 87 5.94 -2.20 -29.39
C LEU A 87 5.14 -1.11 -28.69
N PRO A 88 3.80 -1.19 -28.63
CA PRO A 88 2.98 -0.24 -27.87
C PRO A 88 3.23 -0.39 -26.36
N VAL A 89 3.59 0.70 -25.67
CA VAL A 89 3.90 0.66 -24.22
C VAL A 89 3.12 1.66 -23.38
N SER A 90 2.67 2.77 -23.95
CA SER A 90 1.90 3.81 -23.26
C SER A 90 1.14 4.68 -24.26
N THR A 91 0.38 5.67 -23.78
CA THR A 91 -0.32 6.69 -24.56
C THR A 91 0.01 8.08 -24.02
N VAL A 92 0.08 9.07 -24.89
CA VAL A 92 0.11 10.51 -24.54
C VAL A 92 -1.07 11.16 -25.26
N GLY A 93 -2.19 11.28 -24.55
CA GLY A 93 -3.45 11.71 -25.16
C GLY A 93 -3.85 10.73 -26.28
N PRO A 94 -4.12 11.20 -27.51
CA PRO A 94 -4.41 10.33 -28.65
C PRO A 94 -3.16 9.68 -29.29
N LEU A 95 -1.94 10.01 -28.86
CA LEU A 95 -0.70 9.48 -29.45
C LEU A 95 -0.31 8.16 -28.79
N LEU A 96 0.26 7.25 -29.58
CA LEU A 96 0.75 5.97 -29.11
C LEU A 96 2.24 6.05 -28.81
N VAL A 97 2.64 5.73 -27.57
CA VAL A 97 4.04 5.62 -27.20
C VAL A 97 4.52 4.22 -27.56
N MET A 98 5.51 4.14 -28.45
CA MET A 98 6.10 2.89 -28.89
C MET A 98 7.55 2.76 -28.49
N ALA A 99 7.95 1.57 -28.07
CA ALA A 99 9.28 1.25 -27.60
C ALA A 99 10.01 0.26 -28.50
N HIS A 100 11.32 0.45 -28.63
CA HIS A 100 12.22 -0.50 -29.30
C HIS A 100 13.63 -0.43 -28.70
N CYS A 101 14.43 -1.48 -28.88
CA CYS A 101 15.85 -1.47 -28.47
C CYS A 101 16.81 -1.03 -29.59
N ASN A 102 16.36 -1.09 -30.85
CA ASN A 102 17.06 -0.60 -32.04
C ASN A 102 16.34 0.64 -32.61
N PRO A 103 16.94 1.84 -32.58
CA PRO A 103 16.31 3.07 -33.06
C PRO A 103 16.05 3.09 -34.58
N ARG A 104 16.66 2.18 -35.34
CA ARG A 104 16.54 2.12 -36.81
C ARG A 104 15.41 1.21 -37.31
N ALA A 105 14.69 0.54 -36.40
CA ALA A 105 13.52 -0.24 -36.80
C ALA A 105 12.46 0.68 -37.42
N SER A 106 11.76 0.19 -38.45
CA SER A 106 10.93 1.05 -39.32
C SER A 106 9.43 0.80 -39.23
N ASP A 107 9.00 -0.30 -38.62
CA ASP A 107 7.58 -0.68 -38.61
C ASP A 107 6.90 -0.31 -37.29
N PHE A 108 5.92 0.60 -37.40
CA PHE A 108 5.05 1.05 -36.31
C PHE A 108 3.66 0.44 -36.44
N TRP A 109 3.55 -0.80 -36.94
CA TRP A 109 2.27 -1.46 -37.21
C TRP A 109 1.39 -0.65 -38.17
N GLY A 110 2.00 0.04 -39.13
CA GLY A 110 1.29 0.94 -40.05
C GLY A 110 0.57 2.13 -39.38
N VAL A 111 0.86 2.44 -38.11
CA VAL A 111 0.41 3.67 -37.45
C VAL A 111 1.21 4.85 -38.05
N PRO A 112 0.57 5.97 -38.41
CA PRO A 112 1.27 7.16 -38.92
C PRO A 112 2.35 7.67 -37.97
N HIS A 113 3.53 7.98 -38.50
CA HIS A 113 4.69 8.35 -37.68
C HIS A 113 4.44 9.51 -36.72
N ALA A 114 3.66 10.54 -37.10
CA ALA A 114 3.42 11.66 -36.17
C ALA A 114 2.40 11.34 -35.07
N LEU A 115 1.68 10.21 -35.15
CA LEU A 115 0.87 9.68 -34.04
C LEU A 115 1.68 8.76 -33.11
N VAL A 116 2.98 8.58 -33.37
CA VAL A 116 3.86 7.69 -32.63
C VAL A 116 4.92 8.49 -31.88
N VAL A 117 4.92 8.38 -30.55
CA VAL A 117 6.01 8.85 -29.70
C VAL A 117 7.00 7.71 -29.50
N ARG A 118 8.25 7.90 -29.94
CA ARG A 118 9.27 6.84 -29.92
C ARG A 118 10.14 6.91 -28.66
N VAL A 119 10.28 5.78 -27.97
CA VAL A 119 11.16 5.64 -26.79
C VAL A 119 12.10 4.44 -26.92
N LEU A 120 13.28 4.51 -26.29
CA LEU A 120 14.23 3.40 -26.27
C LEU A 120 14.17 2.63 -24.96
N ILE A 121 14.17 1.31 -25.06
CA ILE A 121 14.20 0.38 -23.93
C ILE A 121 15.37 -0.60 -24.10
N THR A 122 15.70 -1.35 -23.06
CA THR A 122 16.75 -2.37 -23.14
C THR A 122 16.34 -3.52 -24.08
N ARG A 123 17.33 -4.24 -24.62
CA ARG A 123 17.08 -5.43 -25.45
C ARG A 123 16.32 -6.52 -24.69
N GLU A 124 16.56 -6.65 -23.39
CA GLU A 124 15.87 -7.57 -22.49
C GLU A 124 14.39 -7.22 -22.36
N GLN A 125 14.07 -5.97 -22.02
CA GLN A 125 12.67 -5.51 -21.92
C GLN A 125 11.95 -5.66 -23.25
N TYR A 126 12.60 -5.35 -24.37
CA TYR A 126 12.01 -5.52 -25.69
C TYR A 126 11.64 -6.99 -25.97
N ALA A 127 12.53 -7.94 -25.64
CA ALA A 127 12.28 -9.36 -25.88
C ALA A 127 11.08 -9.87 -25.06
N GLN A 128 11.01 -9.51 -23.77
CA GLN A 128 9.92 -9.90 -22.87
C GLN A 128 8.57 -9.31 -23.31
N THR A 129 8.52 -8.00 -23.55
CA THR A 129 7.28 -7.33 -24.00
C THR A 129 6.81 -7.84 -25.34
N ARG A 130 7.73 -8.17 -26.25
CA ARG A 130 7.38 -8.75 -27.56
C ARG A 130 6.76 -10.13 -27.41
N GLU A 131 7.34 -10.99 -26.58
CA GLU A 131 6.84 -12.35 -26.37
C GLU A 131 5.38 -12.34 -25.87
N ASP A 132 5.11 -11.57 -24.82
CA ASP A 132 3.76 -11.39 -24.27
C ASP A 132 2.78 -10.80 -25.30
N PHE A 133 3.19 -9.75 -26.02
CA PHE A 133 2.31 -9.09 -26.98
C PHE A 133 1.97 -9.98 -28.18
N VAL A 134 2.94 -10.74 -28.69
CA VAL A 134 2.75 -11.70 -29.77
C VAL A 134 1.73 -12.78 -29.38
N GLN A 135 1.82 -13.33 -28.16
CA GLN A 135 0.88 -14.34 -27.69
C GLN A 135 -0.56 -13.81 -27.66
N ARG A 136 -0.77 -12.54 -27.28
CA ARG A 136 -2.09 -11.91 -27.32
C ARG A 136 -2.60 -11.65 -28.74
N CYS A 137 -1.72 -11.24 -29.65
CA CYS A 137 -2.07 -11.05 -31.06
C CYS A 137 -2.54 -12.35 -31.73
N GLN A 138 -2.03 -13.51 -31.30
CA GLN A 138 -2.49 -14.81 -31.80
C GLN A 138 -3.94 -15.13 -31.38
N ARG A 139 -4.37 -14.70 -30.18
CA ARG A 139 -5.73 -14.90 -29.67
C ARG A 139 -6.72 -13.90 -30.26
N MET A 140 -6.28 -12.65 -30.40
CA MET A 140 -7.07 -11.56 -30.96
C MET A 140 -6.26 -10.90 -32.09
N PRO A 141 -6.52 -11.25 -33.36
CA PRO A 141 -5.76 -10.71 -34.49
C PRO A 141 -5.88 -9.19 -34.63
N ILE A 142 -4.80 -8.54 -35.07
CA ILE A 142 -4.79 -7.12 -35.45
C ILE A 142 -5.29 -7.01 -36.91
N PRO A 143 -5.95 -5.89 -37.30
CA PRO A 143 -6.41 -5.69 -38.68
C PRO A 143 -5.30 -5.89 -39.72
N GLN A 144 -5.63 -6.43 -40.88
CA GLN A 144 -4.64 -6.64 -41.97
C GLN A 144 -4.27 -5.35 -42.69
N ALA A 145 -5.14 -4.34 -42.66
CA ALA A 145 -4.94 -3.05 -43.30
C ALA A 145 -5.40 -1.92 -42.39
N ASN A 146 -4.78 -0.76 -42.55
CA ASN A 146 -5.10 0.47 -41.84
C ASN A 146 -5.39 1.59 -42.85
N SER A 147 -6.59 2.17 -42.82
CA SER A 147 -6.96 3.28 -43.70
C SER A 147 -6.19 4.57 -43.39
N LEU A 148 -5.65 4.69 -42.18
CA LEU A 148 -4.91 5.87 -41.73
C LEU A 148 -3.41 5.81 -42.07
N GLU A 149 -2.88 4.69 -42.56
CA GLU A 149 -1.43 4.50 -42.77
C GLU A 149 -0.81 5.55 -43.72
N ARG A 150 -1.62 6.09 -44.65
CA ARG A 150 -1.22 7.15 -45.60
C ARG A 150 -1.69 8.54 -45.20
N LEU A 151 -2.09 8.74 -43.95
CA LEU A 151 -2.59 10.02 -43.47
C LEU A 151 -1.46 11.05 -43.50
N GLU A 152 -1.61 12.07 -44.36
CA GLU A 152 -0.69 13.20 -44.42
C GLU A 152 -1.01 14.20 -43.31
N ILE A 153 0.05 14.66 -42.64
CA ILE A 153 -0.05 15.53 -41.48
C ILE A 153 0.52 16.89 -41.88
N PRO A 154 -0.28 17.97 -41.81
CA PRO A 154 0.20 19.29 -42.18
C PRO A 154 1.26 19.76 -41.19
N ARG A 155 2.19 20.60 -41.66
CA ARG A 155 3.11 21.30 -40.77
C ARG A 155 2.37 22.43 -40.11
N PHE A 156 2.28 22.38 -38.79
CA PHE A 156 1.73 23.46 -37.96
C PHE A 156 2.85 24.44 -37.60
N SER A 157 2.50 25.72 -37.45
CA SER A 157 3.41 26.75 -36.95
C SER A 157 3.44 26.75 -35.42
N ASP A 158 4.53 27.25 -34.83
CA ASP A 158 4.64 27.40 -33.37
C ASP A 158 3.50 28.29 -32.83
N GLY A 159 2.62 27.71 -32.02
CA GLY A 159 1.43 28.38 -31.46
C GLY A 159 0.09 27.90 -32.03
N GLU A 160 0.09 27.11 -33.12
CA GLU A 160 -1.13 26.62 -33.77
C GLU A 160 -1.71 25.34 -33.13
N MET A 161 -1.70 25.24 -31.80
CA MET A 161 -2.26 24.06 -31.10
C MET A 161 -3.76 23.86 -31.37
N GLY A 162 -4.50 24.96 -31.58
CA GLY A 162 -5.90 24.92 -32.00
C GLY A 162 -6.08 24.26 -33.38
N ALA A 163 -5.26 24.62 -34.36
CA ALA A 163 -5.31 24.01 -35.70
C ALA A 163 -4.91 22.53 -35.66
N ALA A 164 -3.91 22.17 -34.86
CA ALA A 164 -3.54 20.78 -34.63
C ALA A 164 -4.68 19.98 -33.98
N PHE A 165 -5.44 20.59 -33.07
CA PHE A 165 -6.59 19.96 -32.43
C PHE A 165 -7.77 19.79 -33.40
N GLU A 166 -8.10 20.82 -34.17
CA GLU A 166 -9.13 20.72 -35.22
C GLU A 166 -8.78 19.66 -36.28
N TRP A 167 -7.48 19.55 -36.62
CA TRP A 167 -7.00 18.49 -37.50
C TRP A 167 -7.18 17.10 -36.89
N LEU A 168 -6.84 16.91 -35.61
CA LEU A 168 -7.08 15.66 -34.89
C LEU A 168 -8.57 15.31 -34.85
N LEU A 169 -9.46 16.26 -34.52
CA LEU A 169 -10.91 16.04 -34.51
C LEU A 169 -11.48 15.61 -35.86
N ARG A 170 -10.81 15.94 -36.97
CA ARG A 170 -11.24 15.58 -38.32
C ARG A 170 -10.71 14.23 -38.79
N HIS A 171 -9.48 13.87 -38.42
CA HIS A 171 -8.77 12.73 -39.02
C HIS A 171 -8.48 11.60 -38.03
N TYR A 172 -8.44 11.87 -36.74
CA TYR A 172 -8.30 10.82 -35.72
C TYR A 172 -9.65 10.12 -35.54
N PRO A 173 -9.69 8.78 -35.46
CA PRO A 173 -10.93 8.01 -35.37
C PRO A 173 -11.51 8.04 -33.94
N TYR A 174 -11.96 9.23 -33.52
CA TYR A 174 -12.75 9.38 -32.30
C TYR A 174 -14.12 8.72 -32.47
N ASP A 175 -14.63 8.14 -31.39
CA ASP A 175 -16.02 7.68 -31.35
C ASP A 175 -16.95 8.91 -31.41
N GLU A 176 -18.13 8.79 -32.01
CA GLU A 176 -18.98 9.96 -32.33
C GLU A 176 -19.33 10.80 -31.09
N ALA A 177 -19.60 10.14 -29.96
CA ALA A 177 -19.86 10.81 -28.69
C ALA A 177 -18.65 11.62 -28.18
N ASP A 178 -17.43 11.07 -28.33
CA ASP A 178 -16.20 11.76 -27.94
C ASP A 178 -15.92 12.96 -28.84
N ARG A 179 -16.17 12.82 -30.15
CA ARG A 179 -15.99 13.91 -31.11
C ARG A 179 -16.89 15.10 -30.79
N ILE A 180 -18.17 14.85 -30.51
CA ILE A 180 -19.14 15.89 -30.11
C ILE A 180 -18.70 16.56 -28.81
N ARG A 181 -18.35 15.76 -27.79
CA ARG A 181 -17.91 16.27 -26.48
C ARG A 181 -16.66 17.13 -26.59
N LEU A 182 -15.64 16.65 -27.29
CA LEU A 182 -14.36 17.34 -27.46
C LEU A 182 -14.51 18.63 -28.27
N SER A 183 -15.35 18.63 -29.31
CA SER A 183 -15.67 19.84 -30.09
C SER A 183 -16.35 20.89 -29.23
N GLY A 184 -17.37 20.51 -28.44
CA GLY A 184 -18.09 21.44 -27.58
C GLY A 184 -17.21 22.08 -26.50
N LEU A 185 -16.36 21.29 -25.85
CA LEU A 185 -15.40 21.79 -24.85
C LEU A 185 -14.37 22.75 -25.47
N TYR A 186 -13.93 22.47 -26.69
CA TYR A 186 -12.98 23.33 -27.40
C TYR A 186 -13.61 24.66 -27.84
N GLU A 187 -14.86 24.64 -28.32
CA GLU A 187 -15.60 25.86 -28.64
C GLU A 187 -15.81 26.74 -27.41
N GLU A 188 -16.18 26.14 -26.27
CA GLU A 188 -16.33 26.87 -25.01
C GLU A 188 -15.00 27.49 -24.57
N MET A 189 -13.91 26.75 -24.64
CA MET A 189 -12.57 27.24 -24.29
C MET A 189 -12.14 28.40 -25.21
N ARG A 190 -12.31 28.24 -26.53
CA ARG A 190 -11.96 29.26 -27.53
C ARG A 190 -12.80 30.53 -27.40
N SER A 191 -14.02 30.42 -26.90
CA SER A 191 -14.86 31.60 -26.60
C SER A 191 -14.32 32.45 -25.43
N LYS A 192 -13.55 31.83 -24.52
CA LYS A 192 -13.01 32.46 -23.30
C LYS A 192 -11.55 32.90 -23.45
N LYS A 193 -10.77 32.22 -24.29
CA LYS A 193 -9.33 32.46 -24.48
C LYS A 193 -8.96 32.41 -25.96
N GLU A 194 -8.30 33.47 -26.44
CA GLU A 194 -7.85 33.58 -27.83
C GLU A 194 -6.63 32.67 -28.13
N ASN A 195 -5.70 32.54 -27.18
CA ASN A 195 -4.49 31.72 -27.29
C ASN A 195 -4.40 30.69 -26.15
N PRO A 196 -4.99 29.49 -26.31
CA PRO A 196 -4.96 28.45 -25.29
C PRO A 196 -3.56 27.84 -25.12
N LEU A 197 -3.18 27.57 -23.86
CA LEU A 197 -1.92 26.92 -23.48
C LEU A 197 -2.05 25.40 -23.43
N VAL A 198 -0.93 24.70 -23.27
CA VAL A 198 -0.89 23.22 -23.10
C VAL A 198 -1.82 22.77 -21.95
N SER A 199 -1.84 23.50 -20.84
CA SER A 199 -2.69 23.21 -19.68
C SER A 199 -4.19 23.32 -19.99
N ASP A 200 -4.58 24.23 -20.89
CA ASP A 200 -5.99 24.41 -21.27
C ASP A 200 -6.50 23.20 -22.05
N PHE A 201 -5.71 22.65 -22.98
CA PHE A 201 -6.06 21.41 -23.67
C PHE A 201 -6.01 20.18 -22.76
N ASN A 202 -5.08 20.13 -21.81
CA ASN A 202 -5.06 19.06 -20.80
C ASN A 202 -6.33 19.05 -19.93
N ALA A 203 -6.98 20.20 -19.74
CA ALA A 203 -8.26 20.29 -19.03
C ALA A 203 -9.45 19.71 -19.84
N ILE A 204 -9.38 19.72 -21.18
CA ILE A 204 -10.39 19.09 -22.07
C ILE A 204 -10.25 17.57 -22.04
N GLN A 205 -9.02 17.09 -22.20
CA GLN A 205 -8.65 15.69 -22.12
C GLN A 205 -7.22 15.59 -21.60
N ARG A 206 -7.01 14.72 -20.62
CA ARG A 206 -5.70 14.49 -20.02
C ARG A 206 -4.62 14.21 -21.07
N ASN A 207 -3.43 14.80 -20.90
CA ASN A 207 -2.30 14.74 -21.84
C ASN A 207 -2.56 15.26 -23.27
N LEU A 208 -3.74 15.81 -23.58
CA LEU A 208 -4.06 16.30 -24.93
C LEU A 208 -3.19 17.48 -25.34
N GLY A 209 -2.95 18.45 -24.45
CA GLY A 209 -2.05 19.56 -24.74
C GLY A 209 -0.62 19.12 -25.00
N VAL A 210 -0.15 18.11 -24.27
CA VAL A 210 1.18 17.50 -24.50
C VAL A 210 1.25 16.85 -25.87
N ALA A 211 0.20 16.12 -26.27
CA ALA A 211 0.07 15.52 -27.60
C ALA A 211 0.05 16.55 -28.73
N LEU A 212 -0.70 17.64 -28.55
CA LEU A 212 -0.75 18.72 -29.52
C LEU A 212 0.61 19.40 -29.67
N ARG A 213 1.33 19.61 -28.56
CA ARG A 213 2.68 20.16 -28.59
C ARG A 213 3.68 19.24 -29.30
N TYR A 214 3.50 17.92 -29.21
CA TYR A 214 4.26 16.95 -29.99
C TYR A 214 4.01 17.09 -31.50
N LEU A 215 2.74 17.19 -31.90
CA LEU A 215 2.34 17.35 -33.30
C LEU A 215 2.82 18.67 -33.90
N VAL A 216 2.65 19.78 -33.18
CA VAL A 216 3.14 21.10 -33.60
C VAL A 216 4.66 21.09 -33.73
N GLY A 217 5.36 20.40 -32.83
CA GLY A 217 6.80 20.24 -32.87
C GLY A 217 7.34 19.25 -33.91
N ASP A 218 6.51 18.78 -34.86
CA ASP A 218 6.90 17.82 -35.90
C ASP A 218 7.53 16.53 -35.32
N GLY A 219 7.04 16.12 -34.13
CA GLY A 219 7.52 14.96 -33.38
C GLY A 219 8.93 15.09 -32.77
N ARG A 220 9.50 16.29 -32.76
CA ARG A 220 10.86 16.56 -32.20
C ARG A 220 10.84 16.89 -30.71
N THR A 221 9.72 17.36 -30.19
CA THR A 221 9.56 17.63 -28.76
C THR A 221 9.57 16.30 -28.01
N TYR A 222 10.41 16.16 -26.99
CA TYR A 222 10.33 15.01 -26.10
C TYR A 222 9.06 15.12 -25.26
N VAL A 223 8.21 14.10 -25.33
CA VAL A 223 6.99 14.00 -24.55
C VAL A 223 6.88 12.60 -23.95
N PHE A 224 6.28 12.50 -22.77
CA PHE A 224 6.01 11.20 -22.17
C PHE A 224 4.86 11.28 -21.15
N ASN A 225 4.23 10.14 -20.89
CA ASN A 225 3.20 10.05 -19.86
C ASN A 225 3.84 9.84 -18.49
N ALA A 226 3.75 10.84 -17.61
CA ALA A 226 4.33 10.76 -16.27
C ALA A 226 3.75 9.60 -15.42
N GLN A 227 2.54 9.12 -15.72
CA GLN A 227 1.99 7.94 -15.06
C GLN A 227 2.76 6.66 -15.40
N GLU A 228 3.51 6.60 -16.49
CA GLU A 228 4.36 5.44 -16.81
C GLU A 228 5.83 5.63 -16.40
N ALA A 229 6.15 6.72 -15.69
CA ALA A 229 7.50 6.95 -15.19
C ALA A 229 7.87 5.92 -14.09
N PRO A 230 9.08 5.33 -14.14
CA PRO A 230 9.55 4.40 -13.13
C PRO A 230 9.70 5.07 -11.76
N ARG A 231 9.77 4.26 -10.71
CA ARG A 231 10.14 4.78 -9.38
C ARG A 231 11.53 5.39 -9.44
N GLN A 232 11.73 6.41 -8.61
CA GLN A 232 12.97 7.18 -8.57
C GLN A 232 13.50 7.28 -7.14
N ASP A 233 14.81 7.23 -7.02
CA ASP A 233 15.57 7.33 -5.77
C ASP A 233 16.64 8.44 -5.81
N MET A 234 16.90 9.01 -6.99
CA MET A 234 17.94 10.02 -7.20
C MET A 234 17.59 11.37 -6.58
N PHE A 235 16.36 11.83 -6.78
CA PHE A 235 15.97 13.18 -6.40
C PHE A 235 15.19 13.16 -5.08
N PRO A 236 15.55 14.04 -4.13
CA PRO A 236 14.75 14.25 -2.94
C PRO A 236 13.32 14.64 -3.30
N HIS A 237 12.34 14.03 -2.63
CA HIS A 237 10.93 14.22 -2.95
C HIS A 237 10.48 15.69 -2.95
N HIS A 238 10.92 16.45 -1.95
CA HIS A 238 10.61 17.88 -1.82
C HIS A 238 11.14 18.73 -2.99
N LEU A 239 12.23 18.31 -3.62
CA LEU A 239 12.78 18.99 -4.80
C LEU A 239 11.89 18.75 -6.01
N LEU A 240 11.40 17.52 -6.18
CA LEU A 240 10.45 17.15 -7.23
C LEU A 240 9.11 17.85 -7.05
N GLU A 241 8.57 17.89 -5.84
CA GLU A 241 7.32 18.57 -5.49
C GLU A 241 7.38 20.07 -5.79
N ARG A 242 8.40 20.77 -5.27
CA ARG A 242 8.51 22.22 -5.41
C ARG A 242 8.64 22.68 -6.86
N HIS A 243 9.42 21.95 -7.65
CA HIS A 243 9.66 22.31 -9.05
C HIS A 243 8.68 21.64 -10.02
N ASN A 244 7.75 20.83 -9.49
CA ASN A 244 6.81 20.01 -10.26
C ASN A 244 7.49 19.27 -11.42
N VAL A 245 8.54 18.52 -11.09
CA VAL A 245 9.32 17.71 -12.03
C VAL A 245 9.43 16.28 -11.54
N PHE A 246 9.62 15.32 -12.45
CA PHE A 246 9.80 13.92 -12.06
C PHE A 246 10.77 13.19 -12.99
N PRO A 247 11.79 12.47 -12.49
CA PRO A 247 12.77 11.81 -13.34
C PRO A 247 12.13 10.65 -14.10
N LEU A 248 12.30 10.64 -15.42
CA LEU A 248 11.91 9.54 -16.29
C LEU A 248 13.06 8.53 -16.44
N TYR A 249 14.28 9.04 -16.57
CA TYR A 249 15.49 8.21 -16.68
C TYR A 249 16.71 8.95 -16.14
N THR A 250 17.49 8.24 -15.33
CA THR A 250 18.75 8.74 -14.78
C THR A 250 19.91 7.95 -15.38
N GLY A 251 20.69 8.59 -16.23
CA GLY A 251 21.92 8.06 -16.81
C GLY A 251 23.18 8.54 -16.08
N ARG A 252 24.35 8.23 -16.64
CA ARG A 252 25.63 8.71 -16.09
C ARG A 252 25.98 10.12 -16.54
N GLN A 253 25.52 10.54 -17.72
CA GLN A 253 25.83 11.84 -18.32
C GLN A 253 24.62 12.76 -18.42
N CYS A 254 23.43 12.17 -18.56
CA CYS A 254 22.17 12.86 -18.81
C CYS A 254 21.06 12.37 -17.88
N ILE A 255 20.18 13.29 -17.50
CA ILE A 255 18.97 13.03 -16.73
C ILE A 255 17.79 13.48 -17.57
N TYR A 256 16.89 12.56 -17.90
CA TYR A 256 15.65 12.87 -18.58
C TYR A 256 14.57 13.16 -17.54
N LEU A 257 14.12 14.40 -17.49
CA LEU A 257 13.28 14.93 -16.42
C LEU A 257 11.93 15.39 -16.98
N LEU A 258 10.85 14.83 -16.46
CA LEU A 258 9.49 15.24 -16.81
C LEU A 258 9.21 16.62 -16.26
N SER A 259 8.69 17.51 -17.11
CA SER A 259 8.35 18.89 -16.73
C SER A 259 7.18 19.41 -17.57
N GLU A 260 6.54 20.47 -17.09
CA GLU A 260 5.50 21.19 -17.84
C GLU A 260 6.05 22.14 -18.91
N SER A 261 7.35 22.44 -18.85
CA SER A 261 8.08 23.30 -19.77
C SER A 261 9.31 22.58 -20.36
N GLN A 262 9.92 23.18 -21.37
CA GLN A 262 11.13 22.62 -22.01
C GLN A 262 12.43 23.00 -21.27
N ASP A 263 12.31 23.80 -20.22
CA ASP A 263 13.37 24.25 -19.33
C ASP A 263 12.83 24.44 -17.89
N ASN A 264 13.69 24.25 -16.90
CA ASN A 264 13.39 24.60 -15.51
C ASN A 264 14.69 24.99 -14.79
N TYR A 265 15.21 26.18 -15.10
CA TYR A 265 16.48 26.66 -14.53
C TYR A 265 16.45 26.74 -13.00
N ALA A 266 15.28 27.02 -12.40
CA ALA A 266 15.13 27.05 -10.95
C ALA A 266 15.41 25.68 -10.30
N PHE A 267 15.00 24.60 -10.95
CA PHE A 267 15.36 23.24 -10.54
C PHE A 267 16.87 22.98 -10.69
N GLU A 268 17.46 23.35 -11.83
CA GLU A 268 18.89 23.13 -12.09
C GLU A 268 19.78 23.89 -11.10
N ASP A 269 19.51 25.18 -10.90
CA ASP A 269 20.26 26.04 -9.98
C ASP A 269 20.24 25.48 -8.56
N GLU A 270 19.07 25.04 -8.10
CA GLU A 270 18.95 24.46 -6.78
C GLU A 270 19.61 23.08 -6.67
N TRP A 271 19.44 22.23 -7.68
CA TRP A 271 20.10 20.93 -7.75
C TRP A 271 21.62 21.07 -7.68
N HIS A 272 22.17 22.07 -8.37
CA HIS A 272 23.59 22.41 -8.32
C HIS A 272 24.01 23.02 -6.97
N SER A 273 23.18 23.86 -6.36
CA SER A 273 23.45 24.47 -5.05
C SER A 273 23.62 23.43 -3.93
N LEU A 274 22.99 22.25 -4.08
CA LEU A 274 23.10 21.13 -3.15
C LEU A 274 24.40 20.32 -3.29
N GLY A 275 25.31 20.72 -4.19
CA GLY A 275 26.62 20.09 -4.39
C GLY A 275 26.59 18.82 -5.25
N ASN A 276 25.49 18.59 -5.99
CA ASN A 276 25.36 17.43 -6.87
C ASN A 276 26.17 17.59 -8.17
N HIS A 277 26.58 16.47 -8.76
CA HIS A 277 27.31 16.46 -10.02
C HIS A 277 26.54 17.13 -11.17
N THR A 278 27.28 17.81 -12.04
CA THR A 278 26.79 18.44 -13.27
C THR A 278 26.46 17.40 -14.34
N ALA A 279 25.35 16.68 -14.16
CA ALA A 279 24.73 15.91 -15.24
C ALA A 279 23.87 16.83 -16.11
N ARG A 280 23.85 16.61 -17.42
CA ARG A 280 23.02 17.39 -18.35
C ARG A 280 21.55 17.02 -18.15
N VAL A 281 20.70 17.97 -17.80
CA VAL A 281 19.25 17.74 -17.72
C VAL A 281 18.62 17.89 -19.10
N ILE A 282 17.78 16.95 -19.50
CA ILE A 282 17.00 16.96 -20.73
C ILE A 282 15.53 16.90 -20.33
N TYR A 283 14.79 17.97 -20.63
CA TYR A 283 13.38 18.05 -20.27
C TYR A 283 12.50 17.27 -21.24
N VAL A 284 11.57 16.51 -20.67
CA VAL A 284 10.55 15.74 -21.36
C VAL A 284 9.20 16.31 -20.96
N LEU A 285 8.46 16.86 -21.92
CA LEU A 285 7.19 17.52 -21.64
C LEU A 285 6.14 16.49 -21.18
N ALA A 286 5.48 16.80 -20.07
CA ALA A 286 4.41 15.97 -19.50
C ALA A 286 3.32 16.85 -18.85
N ASP A 287 2.15 16.25 -18.63
CA ASP A 287 1.03 16.95 -18.00
C ASP A 287 1.35 17.25 -16.52
N PRO A 288 1.25 18.52 -16.08
CA PRO A 288 1.54 18.91 -14.69
C PRO A 288 0.78 18.09 -13.66
N SER A 289 -0.48 17.73 -13.94
CA SER A 289 -1.29 16.91 -13.04
C SER A 289 -0.76 15.49 -12.94
N SER A 290 -0.34 14.91 -14.06
CA SER A 290 0.29 13.59 -14.12
C SER A 290 1.65 13.56 -13.43
N ILE A 291 2.42 14.65 -13.49
CA ILE A 291 3.69 14.77 -12.76
C ILE A 291 3.43 14.74 -11.26
N ARG A 292 2.46 15.53 -10.75
CA ARG A 292 2.07 15.51 -9.33
C ARG A 292 1.58 14.14 -8.86
N GLU A 293 0.83 13.44 -9.68
CA GLU A 293 0.42 12.06 -9.36
C GLU A 293 1.61 11.10 -9.32
N ALA A 294 2.56 11.22 -10.26
CA ALA A 294 3.78 10.40 -10.26
C ALA A 294 4.64 10.65 -9.03
N ILE A 295 4.77 11.91 -8.62
CA ILE A 295 5.36 12.35 -7.35
C ILE A 295 4.62 11.67 -6.19
N ALA A 296 3.31 11.89 -6.03
CA ALA A 296 2.52 11.32 -4.94
C ALA A 296 2.57 9.79 -4.88
N ARG A 297 2.61 9.13 -6.05
CA ARG A 297 2.78 7.68 -6.17
C ARG A 297 4.17 7.21 -5.72
N ALA A 298 5.22 7.96 -6.02
CA ALA A 298 6.56 7.66 -5.52
C ALA A 298 6.65 7.84 -4.00
N ALA A 299 5.85 8.74 -3.41
CA ALA A 299 5.75 8.92 -1.95
C ALA A 299 4.88 7.86 -1.25
N SER A 300 3.97 7.22 -1.97
CA SER A 300 3.10 6.18 -1.42
C SER A 300 3.72 4.80 -1.63
N SER A 301 4.21 4.22 -0.54
CA SER A 301 4.42 2.76 -0.49
C SER A 301 3.07 2.06 -0.67
N PHE A 302 2.72 1.62 -1.89
CA PHE A 302 1.41 1.03 -2.17
C PHE A 302 1.42 -0.46 -2.54
N ASN A 303 0.37 -1.12 -2.05
CA ASN A 303 -0.01 -2.54 -2.10
C ASN A 303 -0.96 -2.78 -3.29
N PRO A 304 -0.75 -3.78 -4.17
CA PRO A 304 -1.38 -3.81 -5.50
C PRO A 304 -2.70 -4.61 -5.58
N GLU A 305 -3.73 -4.20 -4.84
CA GLU A 305 -5.11 -4.72 -5.05
C GLU A 305 -6.15 -3.60 -4.93
N ALA A 306 -6.30 -2.78 -5.98
CA ALA A 306 -7.47 -1.92 -6.15
C ALA A 306 -7.65 -1.49 -7.62
N VAL A 307 -8.52 -2.19 -8.35
CA VAL A 307 -9.19 -1.77 -9.60
C VAL A 307 -10.54 -2.50 -9.62
N GLY A 308 -11.74 -1.95 -9.77
CA GLY A 308 -12.29 -0.59 -9.91
C GLY A 308 -13.82 -0.70 -10.22
N GLN A 309 -14.54 0.43 -10.15
CA GLN A 309 -15.97 0.72 -10.52
C GLN A 309 -17.03 0.60 -9.38
N VAL A 310 -17.99 1.52 -9.13
CA VAL A 310 -18.45 2.82 -9.69
C VAL A 310 -18.90 3.73 -8.53
N ASP A 311 -18.80 5.04 -8.74
CA ASP A 311 -19.38 6.14 -7.96
C ASP A 311 -20.79 5.87 -7.38
N THR A 312 -20.87 5.79 -6.05
CA THR A 312 -22.00 6.35 -5.30
C THR A 312 -21.42 7.15 -4.14
N LYS A 313 -21.59 8.48 -4.21
CA LYS A 313 -21.42 9.36 -3.06
C LYS A 313 -22.38 8.91 -1.95
N LEU A 314 -21.91 8.04 -1.08
CA LEU A 314 -22.42 7.93 0.28
C LEU A 314 -21.76 9.06 1.05
N ALA A 315 -22.49 10.17 1.15
CA ALA A 315 -22.19 11.19 2.14
C ALA A 315 -22.30 10.52 3.52
N VAL A 316 -21.15 10.26 4.15
CA VAL A 316 -21.09 10.01 5.58
C VAL A 316 -21.33 11.36 6.24
N ALA A 317 -22.53 11.53 6.78
CA ALA A 317 -22.89 12.67 7.61
C ALA A 317 -22.26 12.51 9.00
N ASP A 318 -21.24 13.33 9.28
CA ASP A 318 -20.98 14.07 10.52
C ASP A 318 -19.51 14.52 10.50
N ASP A 319 -19.26 15.80 10.22
CA ASP A 319 -17.87 16.29 10.13
C ASP A 319 -17.75 17.80 10.37
N ASP A 320 -18.29 18.28 11.49
CA ASP A 320 -18.22 19.70 11.85
C ASP A 320 -16.85 20.14 12.41
N ASN A 321 -15.83 19.27 12.50
CA ASN A 321 -14.49 19.63 13.02
C ASN A 321 -13.35 18.81 12.38
N ILE A 322 -13.07 19.04 11.09
CA ILE A 322 -11.86 18.51 10.44
C ILE A 322 -10.73 19.53 10.55
N VAL A 323 -9.63 19.16 11.22
CA VAL A 323 -8.38 19.92 11.20
C VAL A 323 -7.60 19.55 9.95
N GLU A 324 -7.46 20.50 9.02
CA GLU A 324 -6.65 20.33 7.82
C GLU A 324 -5.21 20.75 8.09
N ILE A 325 -4.27 19.82 7.85
CA ILE A 325 -2.85 20.07 8.01
C ILE A 325 -2.16 19.87 6.66
N SER A 326 -1.64 20.96 6.11
CA SER A 326 -0.86 20.98 4.88
C SER A 326 0.51 20.34 5.13
N ALA A 327 0.81 19.25 4.41
CA ALA A 327 2.09 18.56 4.51
C ALA A 327 3.26 19.46 4.07
N GLU A 328 3.01 20.32 3.08
CA GLU A 328 3.99 21.29 2.56
C GLU A 328 4.35 22.33 3.62
N ASP A 329 3.35 22.88 4.32
CA ASP A 329 3.57 23.91 5.34
C ASP A 329 4.30 23.33 6.55
N MET A 330 3.91 22.12 6.98
CA MET A 330 4.58 21.45 8.09
C MET A 330 6.01 21.02 7.74
N ALA A 331 6.31 20.71 6.48
CA ALA A 331 7.67 20.40 6.06
C ALA A 331 8.61 21.62 6.09
N ARG A 332 8.06 22.85 5.96
CA ARG A 332 8.81 24.12 6.00
C ARG A 332 9.06 24.62 7.42
N ILE A 333 8.26 24.19 8.39
CA ILE A 333 8.42 24.57 9.79
C ILE A 333 9.72 23.96 10.34
N ASN A 334 10.62 24.82 10.82
CA ASN A 334 11.73 24.41 11.64
C ASN A 334 11.35 24.64 13.12
N PRO A 335 10.97 23.59 13.87
CA PRO A 335 10.50 23.76 15.26
C PRO A 335 11.55 24.33 16.21
N GLN A 336 12.83 24.40 15.82
CA GLN A 336 13.89 25.02 16.60
C GLN A 336 13.97 26.54 16.38
N SER A 337 13.29 27.07 15.36
CA SER A 337 13.20 28.50 15.09
C SER A 337 12.19 29.15 16.06
N PRO A 338 12.50 30.31 16.66
CA PRO A 338 11.61 31.00 17.60
C PRO A 338 10.40 31.67 16.94
N ASN A 339 10.36 31.75 15.60
CA ASN A 339 9.37 32.53 14.85
C ASN A 339 8.06 31.77 14.53
N HIS A 340 7.82 30.63 15.16
CA HIS A 340 6.64 29.82 14.90
C HIS A 340 5.52 30.05 15.92
N THR A 341 4.29 30.07 15.43
CA THR A 341 3.11 30.19 16.30
C THR A 341 2.88 28.91 17.11
N ALA A 342 2.13 29.01 18.21
CA ALA A 342 1.78 27.83 18.98
C ALA A 342 0.96 26.82 18.15
N GLU A 343 0.19 27.31 17.19
CA GLU A 343 -0.61 26.51 16.27
C GLU A 343 0.24 25.71 15.31
N GLU A 344 1.16 26.39 14.63
CA GLU A 344 2.14 25.77 13.73
C GLU A 344 2.90 24.63 14.43
N LEU A 345 3.31 24.85 15.68
CA LEU A 345 4.03 23.83 16.46
C LEU A 345 3.17 22.62 16.82
N VAL A 346 1.88 22.81 17.14
CA VAL A 346 0.93 21.72 17.42
C VAL A 346 0.64 20.93 16.15
N GLN A 347 0.31 21.62 15.05
CA GLN A 347 0.07 20.99 13.75
C GLN A 347 1.31 20.24 13.27
N TRP A 348 2.51 20.80 13.46
CA TRP A 348 3.77 20.16 13.12
C TRP A 348 4.01 18.89 13.93
N ALA A 349 3.73 18.92 15.23
CA ALA A 349 3.85 17.75 16.09
C ALA A 349 2.86 16.64 15.70
N ILE A 350 1.61 17.00 15.37
CA ILE A 350 0.59 16.06 14.87
C ILE A 350 1.02 15.46 13.53
N PHE A 351 1.41 16.30 12.57
CA PHE A 351 1.90 15.89 11.25
C PHE A 351 3.09 14.94 11.37
N THR A 352 4.08 15.30 12.16
CA THR A 352 5.30 14.50 12.36
C THR A 352 4.96 13.16 13.00
N ALA A 353 4.07 13.12 13.99
CA ALA A 353 3.62 11.89 14.60
C ALA A 353 2.91 10.97 13.59
N ILE A 354 2.00 11.50 12.77
CA ILE A 354 1.28 10.75 11.73
C ILE A 354 2.24 10.25 10.63
N ARG A 355 3.16 11.10 10.16
CA ARG A 355 4.18 10.76 9.16
C ARG A 355 5.08 9.63 9.66
N CYS A 356 5.47 9.66 10.93
CA CYS A 356 6.25 8.61 11.57
C CYS A 356 5.42 7.39 12.01
N ARG A 357 4.15 7.28 11.62
CA ARG A 357 3.23 6.17 11.97
C ARG A 357 3.12 5.93 13.48
N ALA A 358 3.08 7.01 14.25
CA ALA A 358 2.88 6.92 15.69
C ALA A 358 1.43 6.49 16.02
N SER A 359 1.25 5.70 17.08
CA SER A 359 -0.08 5.34 17.59
C SER A 359 -0.67 6.42 18.50
N ASP A 360 0.19 7.08 19.27
CA ASP A 360 -0.21 8.10 20.25
C ASP A 360 0.78 9.28 20.22
N LEU A 361 0.27 10.49 20.43
CA LEU A 361 1.04 11.71 20.65
C LEU A 361 0.72 12.26 22.05
N HIS A 362 1.75 12.43 22.87
CA HIS A 362 1.66 12.88 24.24
C HIS A 362 2.19 14.30 24.37
N LEU A 363 1.37 15.22 24.86
CA LEU A 363 1.74 16.58 25.26
C LEU A 363 1.76 16.66 26.79
N GLU A 364 2.91 16.96 27.38
CA GLU A 364 3.05 17.02 28.83
C GLU A 364 4.12 18.01 29.29
N LYS A 365 3.97 18.47 30.53
CA LYS A 365 5.04 19.16 31.25
C LYS A 365 6.16 18.18 31.62
N PHE A 366 7.40 18.59 31.42
CA PHE A 366 8.59 17.86 31.85
C PHE A 366 9.58 18.82 32.53
N TYR A 367 9.66 18.77 33.85
CA TYR A 367 10.43 19.72 34.68
C TYR A 367 10.09 21.18 34.36
N ASN A 368 11.01 21.91 33.72
CA ASN A 368 10.91 23.33 33.35
C ASN A 368 10.66 23.54 31.85
N MET A 369 10.20 22.51 31.14
CA MET A 369 9.87 22.59 29.72
C MET A 369 8.59 21.81 29.39
N THR A 370 8.05 22.09 28.21
CA THR A 370 6.97 21.33 27.57
C THR A 370 7.57 20.35 26.59
N ARG A 371 7.02 19.14 26.47
CA ARG A 371 7.45 18.19 25.43
C ARG A 371 6.28 17.49 24.75
N PHE A 372 6.48 17.21 23.46
CA PHE A 372 5.68 16.26 22.70
C PHE A 372 6.45 14.95 22.54
N ARG A 373 5.81 13.83 22.85
CA ARG A 373 6.35 12.48 22.63
C ARG A 373 5.41 11.67 21.74
N ALA A 374 5.92 11.14 20.65
CA ALA A 374 5.18 10.22 19.80
C ALA A 374 5.51 8.75 20.18
N ARG A 375 4.49 7.89 20.23
CA ARG A 375 4.67 6.44 20.39
C ARG A 375 4.81 5.79 19.01
N ILE A 376 6.03 5.51 18.60
CA ILE A 376 6.36 4.91 17.30
C ILE A 376 6.79 3.46 17.52
N ASP A 377 6.10 2.52 16.87
CA ASP A 377 6.30 1.08 17.02
C ASP A 377 6.33 0.61 18.48
N GLY A 378 5.45 1.18 19.31
CA GLY A 378 5.34 0.88 20.74
C GLY A 378 6.30 1.67 21.66
N SER A 379 7.34 2.30 21.11
CA SER A 379 8.35 3.06 21.86
C SER A 379 8.05 4.57 21.88
N LEU A 380 8.22 5.23 23.04
CA LEU A 380 8.06 6.68 23.15
C LEU A 380 9.32 7.42 22.72
N LYS A 381 9.19 8.34 21.77
CA LYS A 381 10.27 9.21 21.29
C LYS A 381 9.85 10.67 21.45
N VAL A 382 10.77 11.51 21.94
CA VAL A 382 10.56 12.97 21.98
C VAL A 382 10.69 13.51 20.56
N ILE A 383 9.69 14.27 20.10
CA ILE A 383 9.68 14.86 18.76
C ILE A 383 9.74 16.39 18.79
N LEU A 384 9.27 17.02 19.87
CA LEU A 384 9.31 18.47 20.06
C LEU A 384 9.49 18.81 21.54
N THR A 385 10.27 19.85 21.82
CA THR A 385 10.38 20.48 23.13
C THR A 385 10.14 21.97 22.98
N ALA A 386 9.50 22.59 23.96
CA ALA A 386 9.15 24.00 23.95
C ALA A 386 9.19 24.60 25.36
N SER A 387 9.12 25.93 25.48
CA SER A 387 9.00 26.60 26.80
C SER A 387 7.77 26.10 27.57
N GLU A 388 7.86 26.08 28.90
CA GLU A 388 6.74 25.75 29.79
C GLU A 388 5.55 26.70 29.57
N ASP A 389 5.82 27.97 29.27
CA ASP A 389 4.79 29.02 29.10
C ASP A 389 3.83 28.75 27.93
N LEU A 390 4.24 27.89 26.98
CA LEU A 390 3.43 27.51 25.83
C LEU A 390 2.48 26.34 26.14
N LEU A 391 2.70 25.56 27.20
CA LEU A 391 1.87 24.40 27.52
C LEU A 391 0.38 24.77 27.66
N PRO A 392 -0.03 25.84 28.38
CA PRO A 392 -1.43 26.19 28.48
C PRO A 392 -2.06 26.52 27.12
N ARG A 393 -1.29 27.11 26.20
CA ARG A 393 -1.75 27.43 24.84
C ARG A 393 -1.93 26.16 24.01
N PHE A 394 -0.95 25.25 24.03
CA PHE A 394 -1.06 23.97 23.32
C PHE A 394 -2.24 23.13 23.81
N VAL A 395 -2.45 23.06 25.14
CA VAL A 395 -3.58 22.34 25.73
C VAL A 395 -4.90 22.96 25.28
N ALA A 396 -5.03 24.29 25.32
CA ALA A 396 -6.25 24.98 24.91
C ALA A 396 -6.58 24.74 23.43
N MET A 397 -5.57 24.75 22.56
CA MET A 397 -5.71 24.46 21.14
C MET A 397 -6.22 23.05 20.86
N VAL A 398 -5.59 22.04 21.46
CA VAL A 398 -6.02 20.65 21.26
C VAL A 398 -7.43 20.44 21.81
N LYS A 399 -7.78 21.09 22.93
CA LYS A 399 -9.14 21.10 23.47
C LYS A 399 -10.16 21.74 22.53
N ASN A 400 -9.80 22.83 21.85
CA ASN A 400 -10.67 23.46 20.86
C ASN A 400 -10.91 22.52 19.67
N TYR A 401 -9.87 21.86 19.15
CA TYR A 401 -10.04 20.89 18.05
C TYR A 401 -11.04 19.78 18.41
N SER A 402 -11.05 19.34 19.67
CA SER A 402 -11.90 18.26 20.14
C SER A 402 -13.20 18.69 20.83
N SER A 403 -13.60 19.96 20.70
CA SER A 403 -14.80 20.53 21.36
C SER A 403 -14.87 20.30 22.88
N MET A 404 -13.72 20.26 23.56
CA MET A 404 -13.64 20.09 25.01
C MET A 404 -13.73 21.44 25.74
N SER A 405 -14.22 21.42 26.98
CA SER A 405 -14.25 22.63 27.81
C SER A 405 -12.83 23.04 28.25
N GLN A 406 -12.63 24.33 28.50
CA GLN A 406 -11.33 24.84 28.95
C GLN A 406 -11.06 24.63 30.45
N THR A 407 -11.94 23.93 31.17
CA THR A 407 -11.74 23.59 32.60
C THR A 407 -10.51 22.70 32.78
N ARG A 408 -9.73 22.90 33.85
CA ARG A 408 -8.46 22.18 34.04
C ARG A 408 -8.48 21.14 35.16
N GLN A 409 -9.52 21.16 35.98
CA GLN A 409 -9.63 20.35 37.20
C GLN A 409 -10.20 18.95 36.94
N GLU A 410 -10.87 18.75 35.81
CA GLU A 410 -11.53 17.50 35.45
C GLU A 410 -10.80 16.79 34.31
N ALA A 411 -10.81 15.46 34.35
CA ALA A 411 -10.44 14.65 33.20
C ALA A 411 -11.51 14.79 32.12
N GLN A 412 -11.09 14.99 30.89
CA GLN A 412 -11.98 15.19 29.76
C GLN A 412 -11.55 14.35 28.58
N ASP A 413 -12.53 13.87 27.84
CA ASP A 413 -12.36 13.12 26.61
C ASP A 413 -13.03 13.87 25.47
N GLY A 414 -12.41 13.84 24.29
CA GLY A 414 -12.92 14.47 23.09
C GLY A 414 -12.46 13.74 21.84
N ARG A 415 -13.02 14.12 20.70
CA ARG A 415 -12.67 13.55 19.39
C ARG A 415 -12.62 14.64 18.34
N PHE A 416 -11.77 14.48 17.33
CA PHE A 416 -11.76 15.32 16.14
C PHE A 416 -11.21 14.56 14.93
N SER A 417 -11.53 15.02 13.72
CA SER A 417 -10.98 14.48 12.49
C SER A 417 -9.73 15.30 12.10
N VAL A 418 -8.66 14.65 11.64
CA VAL A 418 -7.49 15.33 11.05
C VAL A 418 -7.27 14.84 9.63
N ARG A 419 -6.97 15.77 8.71
CA ARG A 419 -6.65 15.47 7.32
C ARG A 419 -5.23 15.94 6.99
N VAL A 420 -4.37 15.00 6.62
CA VAL A 420 -2.99 15.24 6.18
C VAL A 420 -2.86 14.76 4.73
N GLY A 421 -2.91 15.69 3.79
CA GLY A 421 -3.02 15.35 2.36
C GLY A 421 -4.28 14.54 2.07
N THR A 422 -4.14 13.33 1.50
CA THR A 422 -5.26 12.41 1.26
C THR A 422 -5.60 11.52 2.45
N ARG A 423 -4.75 11.48 3.49
CA ARG A 423 -4.96 10.64 4.66
C ARG A 423 -5.86 11.35 5.66
N ARG A 424 -7.00 10.74 5.96
CA ARG A 424 -7.92 11.19 7.00
C ARG A 424 -7.84 10.23 8.19
N LEU A 425 -7.59 10.78 9.37
CA LEU A 425 -7.53 10.04 10.62
C LEU A 425 -8.51 10.63 11.63
N ASP A 426 -9.13 9.77 12.42
CA ASP A 426 -9.86 10.19 13.61
C ASP A 426 -8.89 10.25 14.78
N VAL A 427 -9.01 11.27 15.61
CA VAL A 427 -8.15 11.47 16.77
C VAL A 427 -8.98 11.45 18.04
N ARG A 428 -8.70 10.50 18.93
CA ARG A 428 -9.24 10.52 20.29
C ARG A 428 -8.31 11.29 21.20
N VAL A 429 -8.87 12.19 21.99
CA VAL A 429 -8.11 13.08 22.87
C VAL A 429 -8.53 12.86 24.30
N ALA A 430 -7.58 12.62 25.19
CA ALA A 430 -7.78 12.63 26.63
C ALA A 430 -6.94 13.74 27.27
N ALA A 431 -7.57 14.64 28.02
CA ALA A 431 -6.93 15.68 28.80
C ALA A 431 -7.07 15.37 30.29
N VAL A 432 -5.94 15.08 30.95
CA VAL A 432 -5.91 14.63 32.35
C VAL A 432 -5.23 15.69 33.24
N PRO A 433 -5.86 16.12 34.36
CA PRO A 433 -5.24 17.01 35.34
C PRO A 433 -3.94 16.45 35.90
N THR A 434 -2.96 17.34 36.11
CA THR A 434 -1.68 17.04 36.73
C THR A 434 -1.37 18.09 37.80
N ARG A 435 -0.24 17.95 38.51
CA ARG A 435 0.14 18.87 39.61
C ARG A 435 0.16 20.33 39.12
N ARG A 436 -0.19 21.28 40.01
CA ARG A 436 -0.10 22.74 39.78
C ARG A 436 -0.89 23.22 38.53
N ASP A 437 -2.15 22.79 38.41
CA ASP A 437 -3.11 23.21 37.37
C ASP A 437 -2.71 22.96 35.90
N PHE A 438 -1.69 22.14 35.67
CA PHE A 438 -1.32 21.68 34.33
C PHE A 438 -2.20 20.50 33.90
N GLN A 439 -2.36 20.31 32.59
CA GLN A 439 -2.96 19.10 32.05
C GLN A 439 -1.97 18.37 31.12
N LYS A 440 -2.03 17.04 31.17
CA LYS A 440 -1.42 16.18 30.17
C LYS A 440 -2.46 15.85 29.12
N VAL A 441 -2.10 16.00 27.85
CA VAL A 441 -2.96 15.67 26.72
C VAL A 441 -2.39 14.47 25.98
N ILE A 442 -3.26 13.52 25.64
CA ILE A 442 -2.92 12.30 24.91
C ILE A 442 -3.84 12.26 23.69
N MET A 443 -3.25 12.26 22.51
CA MET A 443 -3.95 12.12 21.23
C MET A 443 -3.65 10.71 20.69
N ARG A 444 -4.67 9.91 20.45
CA ARG A 444 -4.56 8.60 19.79
C ARG A 444 -5.06 8.71 18.36
N PHE A 445 -4.21 8.34 17.41
CA PHE A 445 -4.54 8.35 16.00
C PHE A 445 -5.20 7.03 15.61
N LEU A 446 -6.38 7.13 15.00
CA LEU A 446 -7.15 6.02 14.45
C LEU A 446 -7.24 6.23 12.94
N ASP A 447 -6.53 5.38 12.19
CA ASP A 447 -6.52 5.45 10.74
C ASP A 447 -7.69 4.65 10.18
N LYS A 448 -8.76 5.33 9.75
CA LYS A 448 -9.94 4.70 9.14
C LYS A 448 -9.64 4.09 7.76
N GLN A 449 -8.54 4.49 7.11
CA GLN A 449 -8.24 4.11 5.73
C GLN A 449 -7.42 2.81 5.61
N ASP A 450 -6.86 2.29 6.71
CA ASP A 450 -5.98 1.11 6.68
C ASP A 450 -6.73 -0.22 6.47
N GLY A 451 -8.08 -0.19 6.47
CA GLY A 451 -8.95 -1.34 6.26
C GLY A 451 -8.85 -2.42 7.33
N VAL A 452 -9.78 -3.37 7.32
CA VAL A 452 -9.69 -4.58 8.15
C VAL A 452 -8.58 -5.47 7.60
N ARG A 453 -7.64 -5.88 8.46
CA ARG A 453 -6.56 -6.82 8.08
C ARG A 453 -7.14 -8.18 7.70
N ARG A 454 -6.58 -8.81 6.67
CA ARG A 454 -6.90 -10.20 6.32
C ARG A 454 -6.02 -11.16 7.12
N LEU A 455 -6.47 -12.39 7.39
CA LEU A 455 -5.64 -13.40 8.08
C LEU A 455 -4.31 -13.68 7.35
N SER A 456 -4.29 -13.55 6.02
CA SER A 456 -3.09 -13.65 5.18
C SER A 456 -2.00 -12.64 5.54
N ASP A 457 -2.36 -11.50 6.14
CA ASP A 457 -1.42 -10.41 6.47
C ASP A 457 -0.59 -10.71 7.72
N PHE A 458 -1.01 -11.67 8.56
CA PHE A 458 -0.39 -11.94 9.87
C PHE A 458 0.85 -12.85 9.79
N ASN A 459 1.26 -13.29 8.59
CA ASN A 459 2.37 -14.23 8.38
C ASN A 459 2.27 -15.47 9.29
N LEU A 460 1.07 -16.06 9.33
CA LEU A 460 0.75 -17.25 10.11
C LEU A 460 1.43 -18.47 9.50
N THR A 461 1.86 -19.39 10.36
CA THR A 461 2.26 -20.73 9.91
C THR A 461 1.04 -21.49 9.37
N GLN A 462 1.27 -22.51 8.55
CA GLN A 462 0.19 -23.38 8.07
C GLN A 462 -0.63 -23.95 9.24
N ARG A 463 0.06 -24.42 10.31
CA ARG A 463 -0.60 -24.91 11.53
C ARG A 463 -1.56 -23.89 12.13
N GLN A 464 -1.12 -22.64 12.26
CA GLN A 464 -1.95 -21.58 12.85
C GLN A 464 -3.16 -21.26 11.96
N THR A 465 -2.94 -21.21 10.65
CA THR A 465 -3.98 -21.00 9.65
C THR A 465 -5.04 -22.10 9.72
N ASP A 466 -4.61 -23.37 9.79
CA ASP A 466 -5.50 -24.52 9.92
C ASP A 466 -6.31 -24.50 11.23
N ILE A 467 -5.69 -24.12 12.35
CA ILE A 467 -6.38 -23.98 13.65
C ILE A 467 -7.47 -22.91 13.55
N PHE A 468 -7.15 -21.71 13.05
CA PHE A 468 -8.14 -20.66 12.91
C PHE A 468 -9.27 -21.05 11.96
N HIS A 469 -8.98 -21.66 10.81
CA HIS A 469 -10.01 -22.12 9.89
C HIS A 469 -10.93 -23.19 10.51
N ARG A 470 -10.39 -24.13 11.28
CA ARG A 470 -11.23 -25.11 12.00
C ARG A 470 -12.10 -24.45 13.05
N VAL A 471 -11.51 -23.59 13.88
CA VAL A 471 -12.20 -22.94 15.00
C VAL A 471 -13.30 -22.01 14.51
N MET A 472 -13.04 -21.20 13.47
CA MET A 472 -14.00 -20.24 12.94
C MET A 472 -15.16 -20.88 12.16
N ARG A 473 -15.07 -22.17 11.83
CA ARG A 473 -16.15 -22.96 11.19
C ARG A 473 -16.98 -23.77 12.19
N ARG A 474 -16.75 -23.60 13.50
CA ARG A 474 -17.57 -24.26 14.52
C ARG A 474 -18.89 -23.53 14.69
N ASP A 475 -19.97 -24.31 14.83
CA ASP A 475 -21.32 -23.77 15.12
C ASP A 475 -21.38 -23.09 16.50
N GLN A 476 -20.56 -23.55 17.45
CA GLN A 476 -20.49 -22.95 18.78
C GLN A 476 -19.14 -23.09 19.44
N GLY A 477 -18.91 -22.26 20.46
CA GLY A 477 -17.75 -22.34 21.34
C GLY A 477 -17.17 -20.96 21.64
N LEU A 478 -16.28 -20.91 22.64
CA LEU A 478 -15.65 -19.70 23.13
C LEU A 478 -14.22 -19.60 22.57
N VAL A 479 -13.95 -18.50 21.87
CA VAL A 479 -12.63 -18.12 21.37
C VAL A 479 -12.11 -16.93 22.18
N LEU A 480 -11.04 -17.16 22.92
CA LEU A 480 -10.39 -16.15 23.75
C LEU A 480 -9.16 -15.60 23.07
N VAL A 481 -9.12 -14.30 22.82
CA VAL A 481 -7.92 -13.60 22.33
C VAL A 481 -7.33 -12.79 23.47
N THR A 482 -6.11 -13.12 23.88
CA THR A 482 -5.52 -12.55 25.11
C THR A 482 -4.20 -11.84 24.90
N GLY A 483 -3.94 -10.85 25.74
CA GLY A 483 -2.71 -10.08 25.69
C GLY A 483 -2.83 -8.69 26.33
N PRO A 484 -1.70 -8.02 26.59
CA PRO A 484 -1.66 -6.69 27.15
C PRO A 484 -2.26 -5.68 26.16
N THR A 485 -2.49 -4.46 26.62
CA THR A 485 -2.89 -3.35 25.77
C THR A 485 -1.89 -3.14 24.64
N GLY A 486 -2.38 -2.90 23.42
CA GLY A 486 -1.54 -2.69 22.24
C GLY A 486 -0.91 -3.96 21.64
N SER A 487 -1.33 -5.15 22.06
CA SER A 487 -0.90 -6.43 21.46
C SER A 487 -1.60 -6.78 20.14
N GLY A 488 -2.54 -5.96 19.66
CA GLY A 488 -3.25 -6.17 18.39
C GLY A 488 -4.46 -7.12 18.47
N LYS A 489 -5.05 -7.33 19.66
CA LYS A 489 -6.20 -8.24 19.85
C LYS A 489 -7.39 -7.90 18.95
N THR A 490 -7.85 -6.64 18.97
CA THR A 490 -8.98 -6.18 18.15
C THR A 490 -8.70 -6.37 16.66
N THR A 491 -7.45 -6.10 16.22
CA THR A 491 -7.02 -6.33 14.83
C THR A 491 -7.12 -7.80 14.43
N THR A 492 -6.71 -8.73 15.31
CA THR A 492 -6.84 -10.17 15.08
C THR A 492 -8.31 -10.60 15.08
N LEU A 493 -9.12 -10.09 15.98
CA LEU A 493 -10.55 -10.40 16.05
C LEU A 493 -11.30 -9.98 14.80
N TYR A 494 -11.11 -8.75 14.33
CA TYR A 494 -11.73 -8.30 13.08
C TYR A 494 -11.24 -9.11 11.87
N ALA A 495 -9.97 -9.52 11.84
CA ALA A 495 -9.47 -10.39 10.79
C ALA A 495 -10.12 -11.79 10.80
N LEU A 496 -10.39 -12.33 11.99
CA LEU A 496 -11.11 -13.60 12.16
C LEU A 496 -12.57 -13.47 11.72
N LEU A 497 -13.29 -12.43 12.17
CA LEU A 497 -14.67 -12.19 11.76
C LEU A 497 -14.78 -11.98 10.25
N ASN A 498 -13.88 -11.18 9.66
CA ASN A 498 -13.87 -10.94 8.22
C ASN A 498 -13.56 -12.21 7.40
N SER A 499 -12.97 -13.25 8.01
CA SER A 499 -12.71 -14.53 7.33
C SER A 499 -13.96 -15.41 7.16
N VAL A 500 -15.06 -15.06 7.84
CA VAL A 500 -16.35 -15.74 7.82
C VAL A 500 -17.51 -14.77 7.57
N ASN A 501 -17.20 -13.56 7.09
CA ASN A 501 -18.16 -12.52 6.77
C ASN A 501 -18.79 -12.81 5.40
N GLU A 502 -19.70 -13.77 5.39
CA GLU A 502 -20.47 -14.22 4.24
C GLU A 502 -21.95 -13.83 4.43
N VAL A 503 -22.71 -13.77 3.33
CA VAL A 503 -24.11 -13.29 3.34
C VAL A 503 -25.04 -14.16 4.20
N ASP A 504 -24.68 -15.42 4.42
CA ASP A 504 -25.45 -16.41 5.18
C ASP A 504 -25.02 -16.53 6.66
N VAL A 505 -24.14 -15.65 7.15
CA VAL A 505 -23.67 -15.64 8.54
C VAL A 505 -24.05 -14.32 9.22
N ASN A 506 -24.87 -14.37 10.28
CA ASN A 506 -25.24 -13.20 11.06
C ASN A 506 -24.21 -12.93 12.16
N ILE A 507 -23.36 -11.94 11.93
CA ILE A 507 -22.32 -11.51 12.88
C ILE A 507 -22.79 -10.29 13.66
N GLN A 508 -22.80 -10.40 14.99
CA GLN A 508 -23.17 -9.32 15.92
C GLN A 508 -22.00 -8.97 16.85
N THR A 509 -21.76 -7.69 17.12
CA THR A 509 -20.71 -7.25 18.05
C THR A 509 -21.24 -6.30 19.12
N ILE A 510 -20.64 -6.34 20.31
CA ILE A 510 -20.79 -5.33 21.36
C ILE A 510 -19.40 -4.85 21.80
N GLU A 511 -19.11 -3.56 21.63
CA GLU A 511 -17.75 -2.99 21.73
C GLU A 511 -17.72 -1.69 22.54
N ASP A 512 -16.59 -1.40 23.20
CA ASP A 512 -16.39 -0.14 23.95
C ASP A 512 -15.02 0.48 23.65
N PRO A 513 -14.93 1.41 22.69
CA PRO A 513 -15.89 1.69 21.60
C PRO A 513 -15.63 0.84 20.34
N ILE A 514 -16.44 1.02 19.30
CA ILE A 514 -16.16 0.46 17.97
C ILE A 514 -14.88 1.14 17.43
N GLU A 515 -13.90 0.34 17.00
CA GLU A 515 -12.59 0.85 16.53
C GLU A 515 -12.60 1.15 15.03
N TYR A 516 -13.25 0.27 14.23
CA TYR A 516 -13.44 0.43 12.79
C TYR A 516 -14.82 -0.11 12.41
N GLU A 517 -15.49 0.54 11.47
CA GLU A 517 -16.73 0.04 10.88
C GLU A 517 -16.39 -1.04 9.85
N VAL A 518 -16.98 -2.22 10.01
CA VAL A 518 -16.76 -3.37 9.12
C VAL A 518 -18.05 -3.68 8.39
N GLU A 519 -18.03 -3.51 7.07
CA GLU A 519 -19.16 -3.82 6.22
C GLU A 519 -19.56 -5.30 6.33
N GLY A 520 -20.87 -5.58 6.40
CA GLY A 520 -21.42 -6.92 6.61
C GLY A 520 -21.52 -7.36 8.07
N ILE A 521 -20.95 -6.61 9.02
CA ILE A 521 -21.03 -6.91 10.45
C ILE A 521 -21.93 -5.90 11.18
N ASN A 522 -22.86 -6.39 11.99
CA ASN A 522 -23.70 -5.55 12.82
C ASN A 522 -22.98 -5.19 14.12
N GLN A 523 -22.48 -3.96 14.22
CA GLN A 523 -21.67 -3.52 15.37
C GLN A 523 -22.45 -2.63 16.32
N THR A 524 -22.52 -3.02 17.59
CA THR A 524 -23.15 -2.24 18.66
C THR A 524 -22.08 -1.65 19.57
N GLN A 525 -22.17 -0.36 19.89
CA GLN A 525 -21.29 0.26 20.88
C GLN A 525 -21.98 0.30 22.25
N THR A 526 -21.25 0.04 23.33
CA THR A 526 -21.79 0.22 24.69
C THR A 526 -22.18 1.68 24.94
N ASN A 527 -23.25 1.88 25.69
CA ASN A 527 -23.74 3.22 26.05
C ASN A 527 -24.22 3.23 27.52
N PRO A 528 -23.38 3.69 28.46
CA PRO A 528 -23.75 3.77 29.88
C PRO A 528 -24.94 4.68 30.17
N THR A 529 -25.21 5.70 29.34
CA THR A 529 -26.34 6.62 29.53
C THR A 529 -27.69 5.92 29.33
N TYR A 530 -27.74 4.90 28.47
CA TYR A 530 -28.95 4.11 28.19
C TYR A 530 -28.87 2.67 28.73
N ASP A 531 -27.98 2.41 29.71
CA ASP A 531 -27.78 1.09 30.33
C ASP A 531 -27.40 -0.04 29.34
N LEU A 532 -26.80 0.32 28.21
CA LEU A 532 -26.30 -0.63 27.23
C LEU A 532 -24.86 -1.04 27.57
N THR A 533 -24.71 -1.85 28.61
CA THR A 533 -23.43 -2.43 29.06
C THR A 533 -23.05 -3.67 28.22
N PHE A 534 -21.85 -4.24 28.40
CA PHE A 534 -21.48 -5.49 27.72
C PHE A 534 -22.45 -6.64 28.02
N ALA A 535 -22.81 -6.84 29.29
CA ALA A 535 -23.71 -7.92 29.69
C ALA A 535 -25.14 -7.71 29.16
N ASN A 536 -25.68 -6.50 29.29
CA ASN A 536 -27.02 -6.17 28.78
C ASN A 536 -27.08 -6.18 27.25
N GLY A 537 -26.04 -5.63 26.59
CA GLY A 537 -25.88 -5.67 25.15
C GLY A 537 -25.84 -7.11 24.63
N LEU A 538 -25.02 -7.98 25.24
CA LEU A 538 -24.98 -9.40 24.87
C LEU A 538 -26.35 -10.08 25.00
N ARG A 539 -27.10 -9.84 26.07
CA ARG A 539 -28.47 -10.37 26.24
C ARG A 539 -29.42 -9.89 25.15
N ALA A 540 -29.26 -8.66 24.68
CA ALA A 540 -30.04 -8.13 23.57
C ALA A 540 -29.63 -8.80 22.23
N LEU A 541 -28.32 -8.94 21.99
CA LEU A 541 -27.79 -9.57 20.79
C LEU A 541 -28.21 -11.04 20.65
N LEU A 542 -28.33 -11.79 21.76
CA LEU A 542 -28.84 -13.16 21.73
C LEU A 542 -30.28 -13.30 21.21
N ARG A 543 -31.04 -12.21 21.10
CA ARG A 543 -32.39 -12.19 20.50
C ARG A 543 -32.37 -11.70 19.05
N ALA A 544 -31.20 -11.37 18.52
CA ALA A 544 -31.01 -10.88 17.16
C ALA A 544 -30.64 -11.99 16.17
N ASP A 545 -30.89 -13.26 16.54
CA ASP A 545 -30.59 -14.46 15.76
C ASP A 545 -29.11 -14.56 15.28
N PRO A 546 -28.11 -14.30 16.15
CA PRO A 546 -26.71 -14.31 15.71
C PRO A 546 -26.19 -15.74 15.51
N ASP A 547 -25.27 -15.91 14.57
CA ASP A 547 -24.42 -17.11 14.47
C ASP A 547 -23.10 -16.90 15.24
N ILE A 548 -22.53 -15.69 15.10
CA ILE A 548 -21.25 -15.31 15.69
C ILE A 548 -21.43 -14.03 16.50
N ILE A 549 -20.92 -14.05 17.73
CA ILE A 549 -20.96 -12.91 18.65
C ILE A 549 -19.56 -12.48 19.03
N LEU A 550 -19.21 -11.21 18.80
CA LEU A 550 -18.01 -10.60 19.37
C LEU A 550 -18.36 -9.73 20.58
N ILE A 551 -17.70 -10.01 21.71
CA ILE A 551 -17.71 -9.16 22.89
C ILE A 551 -16.34 -8.49 22.97
N GLY A 552 -16.29 -7.16 22.90
CA GLY A 552 -15.02 -6.41 22.82
C GLY A 552 -14.03 -6.80 23.93
N GLU A 553 -14.51 -6.98 25.15
CA GLU A 553 -13.74 -7.54 26.26
C GLU A 553 -14.62 -8.09 27.38
N SER A 554 -14.07 -9.03 28.15
CA SER A 554 -14.71 -9.53 29.38
C SER A 554 -13.92 -9.05 30.61
N ARG A 555 -14.37 -7.95 31.22
CA ARG A 555 -13.71 -7.37 32.42
C ARG A 555 -14.23 -7.94 33.74
N ASP A 556 -15.50 -8.30 33.77
CA ASP A 556 -16.23 -8.71 34.98
C ASP A 556 -16.83 -10.11 34.85
N THR A 557 -17.22 -10.65 36.00
CA THR A 557 -17.83 -11.98 36.15
C THR A 557 -19.11 -12.12 35.34
N GLU A 558 -19.94 -11.09 35.31
CA GLU A 558 -21.25 -11.14 34.64
C GLU A 558 -21.08 -11.32 33.13
N THR A 559 -20.23 -10.50 32.51
CA THR A 559 -19.91 -10.56 31.09
C THR A 559 -19.22 -11.87 30.72
N ALA A 560 -18.27 -12.34 31.55
CA ALA A 560 -17.59 -13.61 31.32
C ALA A 560 -18.55 -14.81 31.40
N GLN A 561 -19.44 -14.82 32.39
CA GLN A 561 -20.44 -15.88 32.55
C GLN A 561 -21.45 -15.86 31.39
N ALA A 562 -21.88 -14.68 30.96
CA ALA A 562 -22.80 -14.54 29.84
C ALA A 562 -22.15 -14.98 28.51
N ALA A 563 -20.88 -14.65 28.28
CA ALA A 563 -20.12 -15.11 27.11
C ALA A 563 -20.02 -16.63 27.06
N VAL A 564 -19.67 -17.25 28.19
CA VAL A 564 -19.57 -18.71 28.32
C VAL A 564 -20.93 -19.38 28.10
N ASN A 565 -22.00 -18.87 28.71
CA ASN A 565 -23.34 -19.41 28.50
C ASN A 565 -23.79 -19.29 27.04
N ALA A 566 -23.56 -18.15 26.39
CA ALA A 566 -23.87 -17.95 24.98
C ALA A 566 -23.14 -18.96 24.07
N SER A 567 -21.87 -19.25 24.39
CA SER A 567 -21.07 -20.22 23.64
C SER A 567 -21.49 -21.69 23.80
N LEU A 568 -22.34 -21.98 24.80
CA LEU A 568 -22.92 -23.31 25.04
C LEU A 568 -24.31 -23.46 24.40
N THR A 569 -24.89 -22.36 23.90
CA THR A 569 -26.27 -22.33 23.37
C THR A 569 -26.30 -22.13 21.86
N GLY A 570 -25.33 -22.67 21.13
CA GLY A 570 -25.32 -22.66 19.66
C GLY A 570 -24.69 -21.42 19.01
N HIS A 571 -23.83 -20.68 19.72
CA HIS A 571 -23.16 -19.49 19.16
C HIS A 571 -21.64 -19.63 19.22
N LEU A 572 -20.94 -19.17 18.18
CA LEU A 572 -19.50 -18.96 18.26
C LEU A 572 -19.24 -17.58 18.89
N VAL A 573 -18.66 -17.57 20.10
CA VAL A 573 -18.42 -16.34 20.86
C VAL A 573 -16.94 -16.02 20.87
N LEU A 574 -16.58 -14.83 20.40
CA LEU A 574 -15.23 -14.28 20.46
C LEU A 574 -15.17 -13.21 21.55
N THR A 575 -14.13 -13.22 22.37
CA THR A 575 -13.91 -12.14 23.35
C THR A 575 -12.43 -11.93 23.65
N THR A 576 -12.11 -10.79 24.27
CA THR A 576 -10.76 -10.52 24.77
C THR A 576 -10.63 -10.59 26.28
N LEU A 577 -9.45 -11.04 26.71
CA LEU A 577 -9.02 -11.00 28.11
C LEU A 577 -7.60 -10.45 28.24
N HIS A 578 -7.29 -9.92 29.41
CA HIS A 578 -5.93 -9.57 29.78
C HIS A 578 -5.24 -10.73 30.51
N ALA A 579 -4.59 -11.59 29.74
CA ALA A 579 -3.74 -12.67 30.24
C ALA A 579 -2.35 -12.63 29.58
N ASN A 580 -1.36 -13.23 30.25
CA ASN A 580 0.02 -13.22 29.78
C ASN A 580 0.34 -14.33 28.77
N ASP A 581 -0.42 -15.42 28.79
CA ASP A 581 -0.31 -16.58 27.92
C ASP A 581 -1.68 -17.28 27.81
N SER A 582 -1.83 -18.19 26.85
CA SER A 582 -3.12 -18.79 26.48
C SER A 582 -3.69 -19.66 27.61
N ILE A 583 -2.84 -20.39 28.33
CA ILE A 583 -3.28 -21.29 29.41
C ILE A 583 -3.69 -20.47 30.64
N ARG A 584 -2.99 -19.37 30.94
CA ARG A 584 -3.38 -18.44 32.02
C ARG A 584 -4.72 -17.77 31.78
N ALA A 585 -5.16 -17.64 30.52
CA ALA A 585 -6.49 -17.13 30.21
C ALA A 585 -7.60 -17.99 30.83
N VAL A 586 -7.42 -19.32 30.83
CA VAL A 586 -8.34 -20.26 31.48
C VAL A 586 -8.43 -19.97 32.97
N SER A 587 -7.27 -19.89 33.64
CA SER A 587 -7.24 -19.56 35.07
C SER A 587 -7.82 -18.18 35.38
N ARG A 588 -7.75 -17.23 34.44
CA ARG A 588 -8.38 -15.91 34.59
C ARG A 588 -9.90 -16.03 34.63
N LEU A 589 -10.51 -16.79 33.72
CA LEU A 589 -11.95 -17.07 33.75
C LEU A 589 -12.38 -17.73 35.07
N LEU A 590 -11.63 -18.74 35.52
CA LEU A 590 -11.89 -19.40 36.80
C LEU A 590 -11.79 -18.41 37.97
N SER A 591 -10.78 -17.54 37.98
CA SER A 591 -10.61 -16.52 39.02
C SER A 591 -11.69 -15.43 39.01
N MET A 592 -12.37 -15.26 37.87
CA MET A 592 -13.53 -14.36 37.75
C MET A 592 -14.81 -15.03 38.25
N GLY A 593 -14.78 -16.31 38.63
CA GLY A 593 -15.94 -17.03 39.18
C GLY A 593 -16.73 -17.82 38.14
N VAL A 594 -16.20 -18.03 36.93
CA VAL A 594 -16.79 -18.97 35.97
C VAL A 594 -16.50 -20.40 36.41
N GLU A 595 -17.53 -21.24 36.45
CA GLU A 595 -17.41 -22.64 36.85
C GLU A 595 -16.52 -23.45 35.89
N LYS A 596 -15.72 -24.37 36.45
CA LYS A 596 -14.72 -25.14 35.69
C LYS A 596 -15.32 -25.94 34.55
N TYR A 597 -16.42 -26.65 34.81
CA TYR A 597 -17.09 -27.47 33.81
C TYR A 597 -17.61 -26.63 32.64
N LEU A 598 -18.15 -25.43 32.92
CA LEU A 598 -18.61 -24.52 31.86
C LEU A 598 -17.45 -24.04 30.99
N VAL A 599 -16.29 -23.71 31.58
CA VAL A 599 -15.10 -23.33 30.79
C VAL A 599 -14.60 -24.52 29.96
N ALA A 600 -14.58 -25.72 30.54
CA ALA A 600 -14.14 -26.93 29.87
C ALA A 600 -15.01 -27.27 28.63
N ASP A 601 -16.33 -27.13 28.76
CA ASP A 601 -17.28 -27.41 27.70
C ASP A 601 -17.32 -26.33 26.62
N SER A 602 -17.21 -25.05 27.01
CA SER A 602 -17.31 -23.91 26.09
C SER A 602 -16.03 -23.62 25.32
N LEU A 603 -14.85 -23.75 25.92
CA LEU A 603 -13.62 -23.21 25.36
C LEU A 603 -13.20 -23.96 24.09
N ALA A 604 -13.25 -23.29 22.94
CA ALA A 604 -12.80 -23.83 21.66
C ALA A 604 -11.32 -23.50 21.38
N LEU A 605 -10.90 -22.27 21.68
CA LEU A 605 -9.55 -21.79 21.43
C LEU A 605 -9.17 -20.74 22.46
N SER A 606 -7.99 -20.91 23.07
CA SER A 606 -7.33 -19.83 23.81
C SER A 606 -6.09 -19.36 23.06
N GLN A 607 -6.08 -18.09 22.71
CA GLN A 607 -5.00 -17.43 21.99
C GLN A 607 -4.32 -16.40 22.88
N ALA A 608 -2.99 -16.34 22.83
CA ALA A 608 -2.23 -15.25 23.40
C ALA A 608 -1.39 -14.54 22.33
N GLN A 609 -1.33 -13.21 22.42
CA GLN A 609 -0.68 -12.37 21.42
C GLN A 609 0.33 -11.39 22.01
N ARG A 610 1.39 -11.14 21.23
CA ARG A 610 2.31 -10.01 21.39
C ARG A 610 2.63 -9.41 20.03
N LEU A 611 2.96 -8.12 20.00
CA LEU A 611 3.55 -7.48 18.82
C LEU A 611 5.03 -7.25 19.10
N VAL A 612 5.87 -7.65 18.15
CA VAL A 612 7.30 -7.34 18.14
C VAL A 612 7.63 -6.53 16.91
N ARG A 613 8.72 -5.76 16.95
CA ARG A 613 9.11 -4.92 15.81
C ARG A 613 9.58 -5.78 14.65
N ARG A 614 9.16 -5.40 13.44
CA ARG A 614 9.54 -6.09 12.19
C ARG A 614 10.84 -5.50 11.66
N LEU A 615 11.78 -6.34 11.26
CA LEU A 615 13.01 -5.91 10.59
C LEU A 615 12.68 -5.09 9.34
N CYS A 616 13.42 -4.00 9.14
CA CYS A 616 13.25 -3.14 7.97
C CYS A 616 13.56 -3.90 6.68
N GLY A 617 12.61 -3.96 5.75
CA GLY A 617 12.75 -4.67 4.47
C GLY A 617 13.86 -4.13 3.57
N TYR A 618 14.22 -2.85 3.72
CA TYR A 618 15.23 -2.19 2.88
C TYR A 618 16.67 -2.41 3.36
N CYS A 619 16.89 -2.54 4.68
CA CYS A 619 18.25 -2.57 5.23
C CYS A 619 18.61 -3.83 6.02
N LYS A 620 17.68 -4.76 6.24
CA LYS A 620 18.02 -6.03 6.91
C LYS A 620 19.09 -6.76 6.10
N ARG A 621 20.07 -7.38 6.78
CA ARG A 621 21.16 -8.11 6.13
C ARG A 621 21.11 -9.59 6.50
N PRO A 622 21.35 -10.50 5.55
CA PRO A 622 21.48 -11.91 5.85
C PRO A 622 22.76 -12.14 6.65
N THR A 623 22.67 -12.94 7.72
CA THR A 623 23.80 -13.34 8.55
C THR A 623 23.67 -14.81 8.93
N ALA A 624 24.80 -15.51 9.08
CA ALA A 624 24.78 -16.89 9.51
C ALA A 624 24.27 -16.98 10.96
N ALA A 625 23.38 -17.92 11.25
CA ALA A 625 22.90 -18.15 12.62
C ALA A 625 24.09 -18.59 13.50
N PRO A 626 24.47 -17.82 14.55
CA PRO A 626 25.55 -18.22 15.45
C PRO A 626 25.28 -19.58 16.07
N MET A 627 26.35 -20.35 16.35
CA MET A 627 26.22 -21.70 16.89
C MET A 627 25.40 -21.74 18.20
N GLU A 628 25.62 -20.77 19.09
CA GLU A 628 24.85 -20.60 20.33
C GLU A 628 23.34 -20.43 20.07
N LEU A 629 22.97 -19.67 19.03
CA LEU A 629 21.56 -19.49 18.67
C LEU A 629 20.98 -20.77 18.08
N GLN A 630 21.74 -21.51 17.27
CA GLN A 630 21.29 -22.80 16.73
C GLN A 630 21.09 -23.84 17.84
N GLU A 631 22.01 -23.93 18.80
CA GLU A 631 21.83 -24.78 19.98
C GLU A 631 20.60 -24.40 20.79
N HIS A 632 20.33 -23.10 20.92
CA HIS A 632 19.16 -22.60 21.64
C HIS A 632 17.85 -22.96 20.90
N LEU A 633 17.81 -22.78 19.57
CA LEU A 633 16.69 -23.20 18.72
C LEU A 633 16.41 -24.70 18.82
N TYR A 634 17.47 -25.52 18.86
CA TYR A 634 17.36 -26.97 19.04
C TYR A 634 16.80 -27.33 20.42
N ARG A 635 17.32 -26.72 21.50
CA ARG A 635 16.82 -26.91 22.87
C ARG A 635 15.35 -26.54 23.02
N GLN A 636 14.90 -25.50 22.32
CA GLN A 636 13.51 -25.07 22.29
C GLN A 636 12.62 -25.91 21.34
N GLY A 637 13.16 -26.95 20.69
CA GLY A 637 12.40 -27.81 19.78
C GLY A 637 11.88 -27.10 18.52
N VAL A 638 12.49 -25.96 18.15
CA VAL A 638 12.10 -25.17 16.97
C VAL A 638 12.74 -25.73 15.71
N ILE A 639 13.97 -26.24 15.82
CA ILE A 639 14.70 -26.93 14.75
C ILE A 639 15.08 -28.34 15.21
N SER A 640 15.11 -29.28 14.28
CA SER A 640 15.58 -30.66 14.50
C SER A 640 16.96 -30.93 13.89
N VAL A 641 17.39 -30.08 12.96
CA VAL A 641 18.68 -30.17 12.27
C VAL A 641 19.37 -28.80 12.25
N PRO A 642 20.71 -28.76 12.18
CA PRO A 642 21.45 -27.51 12.03
C PRO A 642 20.95 -26.71 10.82
N MET A 643 20.82 -25.39 11.01
CA MET A 643 20.29 -24.52 9.98
C MET A 643 21.37 -24.18 8.95
N THR A 644 21.02 -24.29 7.67
CA THR A 644 21.85 -23.82 6.56
C THR A 644 21.40 -22.47 6.00
N GLN A 645 20.15 -22.08 6.26
CA GLN A 645 19.59 -20.82 5.82
C GLN A 645 20.03 -19.66 6.73
N PRO A 646 20.33 -18.48 6.17
CA PRO A 646 20.71 -17.32 6.95
C PRO A 646 19.51 -16.76 7.73
N ILE A 647 19.77 -16.25 8.93
CA ILE A 647 18.86 -15.34 9.63
C ILE A 647 19.13 -13.91 9.18
N HIS A 648 18.38 -12.94 9.71
CA HIS A 648 18.57 -11.54 9.36
C HIS A 648 18.89 -10.68 10.59
N GLU A 649 19.84 -9.77 10.44
CA GLU A 649 20.18 -8.77 11.46
C GLU A 649 19.66 -7.38 11.11
N LYS A 650 19.48 -6.56 12.14
CA LYS A 650 19.10 -5.15 12.01
C LYS A 650 20.33 -4.31 11.66
N VAL A 651 20.16 -3.34 10.75
CA VAL A 651 21.25 -2.41 10.36
C VAL A 651 20.86 -0.97 10.68
N GLY A 652 19.79 -0.48 10.06
CA GLY A 652 19.40 0.92 10.11
C GLY A 652 19.65 1.63 8.78
N CYS A 653 18.66 2.38 8.30
CA CYS A 653 18.73 3.22 7.11
C CYS A 653 17.79 4.43 7.28
N SER A 654 17.74 5.32 6.30
CA SER A 654 16.81 6.46 6.26
C SER A 654 15.35 6.04 6.42
N GLU A 655 14.92 4.96 5.74
CA GLU A 655 13.53 4.47 5.74
C GLU A 655 13.05 4.02 7.12
N CYS A 656 13.94 3.47 7.95
CA CYS A 656 13.62 3.09 9.33
C CYS A 656 14.14 4.09 10.37
N HIS A 657 14.59 5.27 9.93
CA HIS A 657 15.18 6.31 10.79
C HIS A 657 16.28 5.77 11.70
N GLY A 658 17.16 4.92 11.16
CA GLY A 658 18.29 4.32 11.86
C GLY A 658 17.92 3.24 12.89
N THR A 659 16.65 2.89 13.05
CA THR A 659 16.23 1.91 14.07
C THR A 659 16.51 0.46 13.68
N GLY A 660 16.59 0.18 12.38
CA GLY A 660 16.65 -1.17 11.81
C GLY A 660 15.30 -1.90 11.76
N TYR A 661 14.21 -1.26 12.21
CA TYR A 661 12.86 -1.83 12.24
C TYR A 661 11.85 -0.94 11.51
N SER A 662 10.85 -1.53 10.88
CA SER A 662 9.74 -0.80 10.28
C SER A 662 8.46 -1.63 10.38
N GLY A 663 7.50 -1.16 11.17
CA GLY A 663 6.27 -1.88 11.45
C GLY A 663 6.44 -2.99 12.51
N ARG A 664 5.42 -3.84 12.63
CA ARG A 664 5.30 -4.85 13.68
C ARG A 664 4.83 -6.19 13.10
N VAL A 665 5.16 -7.28 13.78
CA VAL A 665 4.68 -8.64 13.49
C VAL A 665 4.01 -9.20 14.73
N ALA A 666 2.91 -9.93 14.54
CA ALA A 666 2.19 -10.60 15.63
C ALA A 666 2.83 -11.95 15.93
N LEU A 667 3.11 -12.19 17.20
CA LEU A 667 3.46 -13.50 17.74
C LEU A 667 2.20 -14.06 18.38
N MET A 668 1.73 -15.21 17.89
CA MET A 668 0.47 -15.81 18.31
C MET A 668 0.69 -17.23 18.82
N GLU A 669 0.44 -17.42 20.10
CA GLU A 669 0.36 -18.73 20.73
C GLU A 669 -1.11 -19.20 20.66
N LEU A 670 -1.36 -20.32 19.96
CA LEU A 670 -2.71 -20.87 19.76
C LEU A 670 -2.84 -22.18 20.54
N CYS A 671 -3.71 -22.21 21.56
CA CYS A 671 -4.05 -23.40 22.32
C CYS A 671 -5.48 -23.83 22.00
N GLU A 672 -5.64 -24.71 21.02
CA GLU A 672 -6.92 -25.36 20.73
C GLU A 672 -7.25 -26.35 21.85
N THR A 673 -8.48 -26.32 22.36
CA THR A 673 -8.90 -27.20 23.45
C THR A 673 -9.13 -28.62 22.92
N THR A 674 -8.34 -29.57 23.43
CA THR A 674 -8.51 -31.01 23.20
C THR A 674 -9.32 -31.65 24.33
N ASP A 675 -9.76 -32.89 24.16
CA ASP A 675 -10.46 -33.64 25.22
C ASP A 675 -9.59 -33.79 26.48
N GLU A 676 -8.28 -34.08 26.34
CA GLU A 676 -7.34 -34.13 27.48
C GLU A 676 -7.27 -32.77 28.19
N LEU A 677 -7.25 -31.65 27.45
CA LEU A 677 -7.27 -30.32 28.05
C LEU A 677 -8.61 -30.02 28.74
N ARG A 678 -9.74 -30.44 28.15
CA ARG A 678 -11.07 -30.30 28.74
C ARG A 678 -11.13 -30.98 30.11
N ASP A 679 -10.71 -32.26 30.19
CA ASP A 679 -10.68 -33.02 31.44
C ASP A 679 -9.80 -32.34 32.50
N LEU A 680 -8.63 -31.82 32.10
CA LEU A 680 -7.72 -31.11 33.01
C LEU A 680 -8.31 -29.80 33.51
N ILE A 681 -9.07 -29.07 32.68
CA ILE A 681 -9.76 -27.84 33.07
C ILE A 681 -10.86 -28.15 34.09
N GLU A 682 -11.68 -29.18 33.82
CA GLU A 682 -12.76 -29.61 34.71
C GLU A 682 -12.23 -30.03 36.08
N GLN A 683 -11.12 -30.78 36.12
CA GLN A 683 -10.44 -31.19 37.36
C GLN A 683 -9.79 -29.99 38.09
N GLY A 684 -9.59 -28.86 37.42
CA GLY A 684 -8.82 -27.73 37.95
C GLY A 684 -7.34 -28.07 38.14
N ALA A 685 -6.77 -28.83 37.19
CA ALA A 685 -5.39 -29.23 37.18
C ALA A 685 -4.43 -28.02 37.21
N PRO A 686 -3.18 -28.19 37.69
CA PRO A 686 -2.20 -27.12 37.63
C PRO A 686 -1.85 -26.75 36.19
N GLN A 687 -1.52 -25.47 35.96
CA GLN A 687 -1.16 -24.96 34.62
C GLN A 687 0.01 -25.72 33.97
N SER A 688 0.93 -26.27 34.78
CA SER A 688 2.03 -27.09 34.28
C SER A 688 1.55 -28.38 33.60
N ALA A 689 0.50 -29.02 34.13
CA ALA A 689 -0.11 -30.21 33.54
C ALA A 689 -0.83 -29.86 32.23
N MET A 690 -1.63 -28.78 32.23
CA MET A 690 -2.29 -28.27 31.02
C MET A 690 -1.27 -27.93 29.93
N ARG A 691 -0.15 -27.28 30.28
CA ARG A 691 0.91 -26.94 29.34
C ARG A 691 1.59 -28.18 28.77
N ALA A 692 1.87 -29.17 29.60
CA ALA A 692 2.45 -30.43 29.14
C ALA A 692 1.50 -31.15 28.15
N ALA A 693 0.19 -31.20 28.43
CA ALA A 693 -0.80 -31.76 27.52
C ALA A 693 -0.91 -30.98 26.20
N ALA A 694 -0.91 -29.65 26.26
CA ALA A 694 -0.92 -28.80 25.06
C ALA A 694 0.33 -29.06 24.19
N LEU A 695 1.53 -29.07 24.78
CA LEU A 695 2.80 -29.28 24.07
C LEU A 695 2.85 -30.62 23.33
N LYS A 696 2.28 -31.69 23.90
CA LYS A 696 2.16 -33.00 23.22
C LYS A 696 1.34 -32.93 21.94
N ASN A 697 0.32 -32.06 21.90
CA ASN A 697 -0.58 -31.88 20.76
C ASN A 697 -0.11 -30.77 19.79
N GLY A 698 1.19 -30.48 19.78
CA GLY A 698 1.79 -29.58 18.81
C GLY A 698 1.58 -28.10 19.12
N PHE A 699 1.14 -27.73 20.33
CA PHE A 699 1.17 -26.36 20.82
C PHE A 699 2.60 -25.80 20.79
N ARG A 700 2.73 -24.51 20.48
CA ARG A 700 4.00 -23.77 20.59
C ARG A 700 3.78 -22.50 21.38
N THR A 701 4.71 -22.21 22.28
CA THR A 701 4.65 -21.02 23.13
C THR A 701 4.92 -19.75 22.34
N LEU A 702 4.55 -18.59 22.89
CA LEU A 702 4.90 -17.28 22.34
C LEU A 702 6.39 -17.14 22.03
N TYR A 703 7.26 -17.71 22.88
CA TYR A 703 8.71 -17.69 22.67
C TYR A 703 9.11 -18.54 21.45
N GLN A 704 8.61 -19.77 21.34
CA GLN A 704 8.87 -20.65 20.19
C GLN A 704 8.34 -20.06 18.88
N GLU A 705 7.16 -19.42 18.91
CA GLU A 705 6.62 -18.73 17.73
C GLU A 705 7.43 -17.48 17.36
N GLY A 706 7.95 -16.77 18.36
CA GLY A 706 8.96 -15.73 18.14
C GLY A 706 10.18 -16.28 17.41
N LEU A 707 10.76 -17.38 17.88
CA LEU A 707 11.93 -18.00 17.26
C LEU A 707 11.67 -18.38 15.79
N ASN A 708 10.48 -18.88 15.43
CA ASN A 708 10.10 -19.10 14.02
C ASN A 708 10.16 -17.81 13.18
N GLN A 709 9.74 -16.67 13.75
CA GLN A 709 9.80 -15.37 13.06
C GLN A 709 11.24 -14.84 12.93
N VAL A 710 12.16 -15.21 13.82
CA VAL A 710 13.61 -14.94 13.65
C VAL A 710 14.17 -15.73 12.49
N ILE A 711 13.87 -17.03 12.44
CA ILE A 711 14.28 -17.91 11.34
C ILE A 711 13.77 -17.36 10.00
N SER A 712 12.52 -16.87 9.97
CA SER A 712 11.90 -16.29 8.77
C SER A 712 12.43 -14.90 8.41
N GLY A 713 13.36 -14.32 9.20
CA GLY A 713 13.94 -13.01 8.93
C GLY A 713 12.96 -11.84 9.08
N ASN A 714 11.92 -12.01 9.91
CA ASN A 714 10.90 -10.99 10.17
C ASN A 714 11.21 -10.15 11.41
N THR A 715 11.89 -10.71 12.40
CA THR A 715 12.29 -10.01 13.63
C THR A 715 13.63 -10.55 14.14
N THR A 716 14.08 -10.08 15.30
CA THR A 716 15.38 -10.44 15.89
C THR A 716 15.23 -11.15 17.22
N ILE A 717 16.28 -11.84 17.66
CA ILE A 717 16.30 -12.50 18.97
C ILE A 717 16.15 -11.48 20.11
N GLU A 718 16.68 -10.26 19.95
CA GLU A 718 16.58 -9.20 20.95
C GLU A 718 15.13 -8.82 21.24
N GLU A 719 14.27 -8.78 20.21
CA GLU A 719 12.85 -8.46 20.38
C GLU A 719 12.10 -9.55 21.15
N ILE A 720 12.49 -10.81 20.98
CA ILE A 720 11.79 -11.97 21.57
C ILE A 720 12.28 -12.30 22.97
N ARG A 721 13.45 -11.79 23.40
CA ARG A 721 13.98 -11.99 24.76
C ARG A 721 12.98 -11.63 25.87
N CYS A 722 12.12 -10.63 25.65
CA CYS A 722 11.11 -10.26 26.64
C CYS A 722 10.05 -11.36 26.89
N LEU A 723 9.99 -12.38 26.04
CA LEU A 723 9.08 -13.52 26.12
C LEU A 723 9.75 -14.79 26.66
N ALA A 724 11.01 -14.73 27.08
CA ALA A 724 11.76 -15.88 27.58
C ALA A 724 11.10 -16.58 28.79
N TYR A 725 10.21 -15.89 29.52
CA TYR A 725 9.40 -16.51 30.58
C TYR A 725 8.39 -17.56 30.07
N THR A 726 8.19 -17.65 28.75
CA THR A 726 7.37 -18.67 28.07
C THR A 726 8.22 -19.70 27.32
N ALA A 727 9.55 -19.68 27.47
CA ALA A 727 10.43 -20.71 26.92
C ALA A 727 10.14 -22.08 27.56
N VAL A 728 10.39 -23.14 26.80
CA VAL A 728 10.21 -24.54 27.23
C VAL A 728 11.51 -25.11 27.79
#